data_AF-A0A9W6X2Z1-F1
#
_entry.id   AF-A0A9W6X2Z1-F1
#
_cell.length_a   1.000
_cell.length_b   1.000
_cell.length_c   1.000
_cell.angle_alpha   90.00
_cell.angle_beta   90.00
_cell.angle_gamma   90.00
#
_symmetry.space_group_name_H-M   'P 1'
#
loop_
_entity.id
_entity.type
_entity.pdbx_description
1 polymer ?
#
loop_
_entity_poly.entity_id
_entity_poly.type
_entity_poly.pdbx_seq_one_letter_code
_entity_poly.pdbx_strand_id
1 'polypeptide(L)'
;MVKRVAPFKPRYAVELGLRVKDCDPETMEVLTASCLFCELFGRESKAGAIRRATDKVAIFKPPFRKDSIQIHLVGQHPTQWGAYSALSSADSKRAFFIAAGATMDLSAEDAARPRKTPRSSSSTHSTSTSTSISTSTSTSVSRPVTVLPKGPSRLQMASGPTVQPVHFLVDRDIVSIVIGVLLPYAARPVPEGQVYQAAAVADFEDMVNASELRTGGLTVDTQAARYRVVLQDPAQFQQFVDYLSTSGSLSNSARMLYASSQPTPVGPFFDERQVPAIDVGKFARYLCAINFQRIAEVAKSAGAYSIELKVAPIAPASFFEAQVEYCLHVQLRVFVEDEVTSFHLLSIPLNKRRQSDPSGSTGVFEIAETALNAIIPRWRDLMVAVVSDSDGITAEGSDDPRFSLRNAVASRFESVAKPGFLRVCCAARQLDSLMQKLFSKILGDGELYSILTALLAYVGRQRVLIATMETSVPSIGDNRWRPIAKIAMWLRRHGVSIREYLEREQATCAPPASWWLRVTLVARIGQEANPIVDQISGLTTGASQPRDAVVRLRSFLIEWFSILGPSGIDDADLAAARPNSYLVISKDGKYSISGSDVCTTLEDLGTYIAEILHLSETASEDNQVAVQATVNEIATAVVNFVSGLSSIVVDIDGVDAGSTELPAVLPHELVKMRGRQFMSIVRPQIQRLLLAGWSRQKIDWIEQDFQDLCGAHFRESSLKRALDSYTDRSSFRDAWSCLQGRFTYLRDFCGIMATAYPTASIGSEMTGGASAASLQIGCNSLAPLSRITSLPGSIESGVSDLSVQAALQAQQFRRLQAVKF
;
A
#
# COMPACT_ATOMS: atom_id res chain seq x y z
N MET A 1 -26.43 -36.51 -41.68
CA MET A 1 -26.19 -36.63 -40.23
C MET A 1 -26.45 -35.30 -39.55
N VAL A 2 -27.45 -35.19 -38.67
CA VAL A 2 -27.71 -33.96 -37.92
C VAL A 2 -26.70 -33.85 -36.78
N LYS A 3 -25.84 -32.81 -36.79
CA LYS A 3 -24.95 -32.52 -35.65
C LYS A 3 -25.82 -32.16 -34.44
N ARG A 4 -25.66 -32.87 -33.33
CA ARG A 4 -26.38 -32.58 -32.08
C ARG A 4 -25.90 -31.25 -31.52
N VAL A 5 -26.71 -30.20 -31.67
CA VAL A 5 -26.46 -28.89 -31.06
C VAL A 5 -26.86 -28.95 -29.58
N ALA A 6 -25.93 -28.61 -28.69
CA ALA A 6 -26.21 -28.38 -27.28
C ALA A 6 -25.76 -26.95 -26.96
N PRO A 7 -26.69 -25.97 -26.91
CA PRO A 7 -26.36 -24.58 -26.65
C PRO A 7 -25.90 -24.40 -25.20
N PHE A 8 -25.18 -23.31 -24.94
CA PHE A 8 -24.79 -22.95 -23.58
C PHE A 8 -26.04 -22.68 -22.74
N LYS A 9 -26.11 -23.21 -21.53
CA LYS A 9 -27.20 -22.93 -20.59
C LYS A 9 -26.69 -21.94 -19.56
N PRO A 10 -27.34 -20.78 -19.32
CA PRO A 10 -26.86 -19.76 -18.38
C PRO A 10 -26.48 -20.33 -17.00
N ARG A 11 -27.26 -21.31 -16.52
CA ARG A 11 -26.96 -22.03 -15.27
C ARG A 11 -25.57 -22.67 -15.20
N TYR A 12 -24.95 -23.02 -16.33
CA TYR A 12 -23.59 -23.59 -16.35
C TYR A 12 -22.53 -22.60 -15.88
N ALA A 13 -22.76 -21.29 -15.98
CA ALA A 13 -21.85 -20.28 -15.45
C ALA A 13 -21.62 -20.47 -13.94
N VAL A 14 -22.69 -20.71 -13.18
CA VAL A 14 -22.63 -20.95 -11.73
C VAL A 14 -22.58 -22.44 -11.38
N GLU A 15 -23.25 -23.33 -12.11
CA GLU A 15 -23.26 -24.77 -11.82
C GLU A 15 -21.88 -25.41 -12.05
N LEU A 16 -21.15 -24.95 -13.07
CA LEU A 16 -19.87 -25.53 -13.53
C LEU A 16 -18.68 -24.55 -13.44
N GLY A 17 -18.89 -23.31 -13.00
CA GLY A 17 -17.83 -22.31 -12.90
C GLY A 17 -17.27 -21.90 -14.26
N LEU A 18 -18.14 -21.37 -15.13
CA LEU A 18 -17.78 -20.94 -16.48
C LEU A 18 -18.04 -19.45 -16.69
N ARG A 19 -17.15 -18.78 -17.42
CA ARG A 19 -17.29 -17.40 -17.89
C ARG A 19 -17.45 -17.39 -19.41
N VAL A 20 -18.55 -16.84 -19.91
CA VAL A 20 -18.75 -16.57 -21.34
C VAL A 20 -17.66 -15.62 -21.81
N LYS A 21 -17.05 -15.89 -22.97
CA LYS A 21 -15.98 -15.06 -23.53
C LYS A 21 -16.33 -14.46 -24.89
N ASP A 22 -17.26 -15.09 -25.62
CA ASP A 22 -17.64 -14.68 -26.97
C ASP A 22 -19.07 -15.15 -27.28
N CYS A 23 -19.84 -14.30 -27.96
CA CYS A 23 -21.23 -14.52 -28.36
C CYS A 23 -21.41 -14.08 -29.82
N ASP A 24 -22.25 -14.81 -30.55
CA ASP A 24 -22.61 -14.47 -31.91
C ASP A 24 -23.36 -13.12 -31.93
N PRO A 25 -22.93 -12.13 -32.72
CA PRO A 25 -23.44 -10.76 -32.62
C PRO A 25 -24.85 -10.58 -33.19
N GLU A 26 -25.35 -11.51 -34.02
CA GLU A 26 -26.69 -11.44 -34.60
C GLU A 26 -27.71 -12.27 -33.82
N THR A 27 -27.30 -13.43 -33.29
CA THR A 27 -28.18 -14.39 -32.61
C THR A 27 -28.05 -14.38 -31.08
N MET A 28 -27.02 -13.72 -30.54
CA MET A 28 -26.64 -13.71 -29.11
C MET A 28 -26.34 -15.11 -28.54
N GLU A 29 -26.12 -16.12 -29.38
CA GLU A 29 -25.73 -17.46 -28.92
C GLU A 29 -24.26 -17.49 -28.48
N VAL A 30 -23.98 -18.12 -27.34
CA VAL A 30 -22.61 -18.24 -26.80
C VAL A 30 -21.74 -19.09 -27.71
N LEU A 31 -20.68 -18.50 -28.28
CA LEU A 31 -19.70 -19.18 -29.13
C LEU A 31 -18.57 -19.81 -28.32
N THR A 32 -18.13 -19.17 -27.23
CA THR A 32 -17.08 -19.70 -26.35
C THR A 32 -17.32 -19.42 -24.87
N ALA A 33 -16.94 -20.38 -24.02
CA ALA A 33 -16.95 -20.23 -22.57
C ALA A 33 -15.67 -20.80 -21.94
N SER A 34 -15.09 -20.08 -20.98
CA SER A 34 -13.83 -20.40 -20.31
C SER A 34 -14.05 -20.94 -18.89
N CYS A 35 -13.13 -21.77 -18.40
CA CYS A 35 -13.15 -22.34 -17.05
C CYS A 35 -12.61 -21.34 -16.02
N LEU A 36 -13.47 -20.87 -15.10
CA LEU A 36 -13.10 -19.90 -14.06
C LEU A 36 -12.03 -20.46 -13.10
N PHE A 37 -12.04 -21.76 -12.82
CA PHE A 37 -11.01 -22.38 -11.97
C PHE A 37 -9.62 -22.28 -12.60
N CYS A 38 -9.50 -22.56 -13.90
CA CYS A 38 -8.25 -22.35 -14.62
C CYS A 38 -7.82 -20.88 -14.62
N GLU A 39 -8.77 -19.95 -14.75
CA GLU A 39 -8.51 -18.51 -14.91
C GLU A 39 -8.07 -17.84 -13.59
N LEU A 40 -8.57 -18.34 -12.45
CA LEU A 40 -8.34 -17.73 -11.12
C LEU A 40 -7.35 -18.51 -10.24
N PHE A 41 -7.28 -19.84 -10.36
CA PHE A 41 -6.45 -20.70 -9.51
C PHE A 41 -5.36 -21.47 -10.26
N GLY A 42 -5.31 -21.37 -11.60
CA GLY A 42 -4.47 -22.23 -12.43
C GLY A 42 -4.95 -23.69 -12.44
N ARG A 43 -4.10 -24.64 -12.85
CA ARG A 43 -4.44 -26.08 -12.80
C ARG A 43 -3.71 -26.77 -11.66
N GLU A 44 -4.43 -27.61 -10.92
CA GLU A 44 -3.86 -28.34 -9.79
C GLU A 44 -2.88 -29.43 -10.25
N SER A 45 -1.77 -29.54 -9.53
CA SER A 45 -0.78 -30.60 -9.78
C SER A 45 -1.22 -31.91 -9.12
N LYS A 46 -1.26 -33.01 -9.88
CA LYS A 46 -1.61 -34.32 -9.34
C LYS A 46 -0.50 -34.85 -8.43
N ALA A 47 -0.87 -35.41 -7.28
CA ALA A 47 0.07 -36.04 -6.37
C ALA A 47 0.89 -37.12 -7.10
N GLY A 48 2.22 -37.01 -7.05
CA GLY A 48 3.16 -37.90 -7.76
C GLY A 48 3.53 -37.50 -9.20
N ALA A 49 3.07 -36.35 -9.73
CA ALA A 49 3.45 -35.90 -11.06
C ALA A 49 4.86 -35.28 -11.12
N ILE A 50 5.72 -35.81 -11.99
CA ILE A 50 7.13 -35.38 -12.16
C ILE A 50 7.26 -34.07 -12.99
N ARG A 51 6.20 -33.63 -13.68
CA ARG A 51 6.18 -32.41 -14.49
C ARG A 51 5.15 -31.41 -13.94
N ARG A 52 5.51 -30.13 -13.92
CA ARG A 52 4.63 -29.01 -13.51
C ARG A 52 3.38 -28.95 -14.39
N ALA A 53 2.23 -28.66 -13.78
CA ALA A 53 0.97 -28.49 -14.51
C ALA A 53 1.02 -27.29 -15.48
N THR A 54 0.20 -27.32 -16.54
CA THR A 54 0.16 -26.26 -17.56
C THR A 54 -0.81 -25.14 -17.19
N ASP A 55 -0.34 -23.89 -17.20
CA ASP A 55 -1.14 -22.70 -16.84
C ASP A 55 -2.17 -22.27 -17.92
N LYS A 56 -2.37 -23.07 -18.98
CA LYS A 56 -3.29 -22.73 -20.07
C LYS A 56 -4.75 -22.88 -19.64
N VAL A 57 -5.50 -21.79 -19.69
CA VAL A 57 -6.96 -21.77 -19.42
C VAL A 57 -7.72 -22.66 -20.40
N ALA A 58 -8.65 -23.46 -19.88
CA ALA A 58 -9.53 -24.29 -20.71
C ALA A 58 -10.69 -23.46 -21.27
N ILE A 59 -10.89 -23.53 -22.59
CA ILE A 59 -11.97 -22.89 -23.32
C ILE A 59 -12.81 -23.97 -24.02
N PHE A 60 -14.12 -23.91 -23.84
CA PHE A 60 -15.11 -24.81 -24.42
C PHE A 60 -15.85 -24.12 -25.57
N LYS A 61 -16.24 -24.91 -26.57
CA LYS A 61 -17.03 -24.51 -27.75
C LYS A 61 -18.26 -25.43 -27.90
N PRO A 62 -19.31 -25.05 -28.64
CA PRO A 62 -20.44 -25.91 -28.94
C PRO A 62 -20.01 -27.28 -29.52
N PRO A 63 -20.68 -28.40 -29.15
CA PRO A 63 -21.78 -28.50 -28.18
C PRO A 63 -21.30 -28.49 -26.73
N PHE A 64 -21.90 -27.64 -25.88
CA PHE A 64 -21.55 -27.47 -24.47
C PHE A 64 -22.06 -28.63 -23.59
N ARG A 65 -21.40 -29.79 -23.71
CA ARG A 65 -21.75 -30.99 -22.95
C ARG A 65 -21.25 -30.90 -21.50
N LYS A 66 -22.18 -30.87 -20.55
CA LYS A 66 -21.93 -30.89 -19.09
C LYS A 66 -20.90 -31.95 -18.69
N ASP A 67 -21.04 -33.18 -19.18
CA ASP A 67 -20.17 -34.31 -18.85
C ASP A 67 -18.68 -34.01 -19.19
N SER A 68 -18.43 -33.43 -20.37
CA SER A 68 -17.07 -33.08 -20.82
C SER A 68 -16.43 -31.99 -19.95
N ILE A 69 -17.24 -31.01 -19.56
CA ILE A 69 -16.83 -29.92 -18.66
C ILE A 69 -16.55 -30.48 -17.26
N GLN A 70 -17.41 -31.36 -16.72
CA GLN A 70 -17.20 -32.00 -15.42
C GLN A 70 -15.97 -32.90 -15.39
N ILE A 71 -15.66 -33.63 -16.46
CA ILE A 71 -14.42 -34.42 -16.57
C ILE A 71 -13.17 -33.52 -16.48
N HIS A 72 -13.20 -32.34 -17.12
CA HIS A 72 -12.13 -31.34 -16.98
C HIS A 72 -12.01 -30.85 -15.53
N LEU A 73 -13.13 -30.48 -14.90
CA LEU A 73 -13.16 -29.92 -13.55
C LEU A 73 -12.64 -30.91 -12.50
N VAL A 74 -13.17 -32.13 -12.47
CA VAL A 74 -12.70 -33.22 -11.59
C VAL A 74 -11.25 -33.59 -11.90
N GLY A 75 -10.84 -33.57 -13.18
CA GLY A 75 -9.54 -34.05 -13.62
C GLY A 75 -8.38 -33.05 -13.51
N GLN A 76 -8.65 -31.75 -13.42
CA GLN A 76 -7.66 -30.65 -13.41
C GLN A 76 -7.77 -29.71 -12.20
N HIS A 77 -8.89 -29.74 -11.48
CA HIS A 77 -9.15 -28.93 -10.28
C HIS A 77 -9.78 -29.78 -9.15
N PRO A 78 -9.30 -31.00 -8.84
CA PRO A 78 -10.00 -31.92 -7.94
C PRO A 78 -10.29 -31.33 -6.55
N THR A 79 -9.41 -30.48 -6.02
CA THR A 79 -9.56 -29.86 -4.69
C THR A 79 -10.55 -28.71 -4.75
N GLN A 80 -10.36 -27.74 -5.66
CA GLN A 80 -11.22 -26.56 -5.78
C GLN A 80 -12.61 -26.94 -6.31
N TRP A 81 -12.71 -27.86 -7.26
CA TRP A 81 -13.98 -28.42 -7.71
C TRP A 81 -14.66 -29.26 -6.63
N GLY A 82 -13.90 -30.00 -5.81
CA GLY A 82 -14.44 -30.72 -4.66
C GLY A 82 -15.10 -29.77 -3.66
N ALA A 83 -14.39 -28.72 -3.25
CA ALA A 83 -14.92 -27.67 -2.38
C ALA A 83 -16.14 -26.96 -3.00
N TYR A 84 -16.05 -26.58 -4.27
CA TYR A 84 -17.10 -25.86 -4.99
C TYR A 84 -18.36 -26.70 -5.24
N SER A 85 -18.21 -27.97 -5.61
CA SER A 85 -19.35 -28.85 -5.90
C SER A 85 -20.13 -29.22 -4.64
N ALA A 86 -19.47 -29.21 -3.47
CA ALA A 86 -20.11 -29.33 -2.16
C ALA A 86 -20.94 -28.09 -1.75
N LEU A 87 -20.76 -26.93 -2.40
CA LEU A 87 -21.60 -25.75 -2.15
C LEU A 87 -23.01 -25.97 -2.70
N SER A 88 -24.03 -25.74 -1.86
CA SER A 88 -25.43 -25.99 -2.20
C SER A 88 -26.15 -24.80 -2.85
N SER A 89 -25.70 -23.56 -2.59
CA SER A 89 -26.33 -22.34 -3.11
C SER A 89 -25.58 -21.76 -4.33
N ALA A 90 -26.31 -21.04 -5.18
CA ALA A 90 -25.72 -20.29 -6.30
C ALA A 90 -24.83 -19.14 -5.81
N ASP A 91 -25.19 -18.51 -4.69
CA ASP A 91 -24.48 -17.33 -4.18
C ASP A 91 -23.16 -17.69 -3.49
N SER A 92 -23.10 -18.80 -2.75
CA SER A 92 -21.83 -19.34 -2.24
C SER A 92 -20.89 -19.71 -3.38
N LYS A 93 -21.43 -20.23 -4.50
CA LYS A 93 -20.66 -20.51 -5.72
C LYS A 93 -20.16 -19.25 -6.42
N ARG A 94 -20.96 -18.19 -6.49
CA ARG A 94 -20.50 -16.87 -6.98
C ARG A 94 -19.40 -16.30 -6.07
N ALA A 95 -19.64 -16.31 -4.75
CA ALA A 95 -18.70 -15.81 -3.74
C ALA A 95 -17.35 -16.53 -3.76
N PHE A 96 -17.33 -17.83 -4.03
CA PHE A 96 -16.11 -18.63 -4.17
C PHE A 96 -15.13 -18.07 -5.21
N PHE A 97 -15.62 -17.52 -6.32
CA PHE A 97 -14.78 -16.89 -7.33
C PHE A 97 -14.53 -15.40 -7.08
N ILE A 98 -15.48 -14.69 -6.47
CA ILE A 98 -15.31 -13.27 -6.11
C ILE A 98 -14.19 -13.12 -5.06
N ALA A 99 -14.15 -14.00 -4.06
CA ALA A 99 -13.07 -14.06 -3.07
C ALA A 99 -11.69 -14.37 -3.68
N ALA A 100 -11.66 -14.91 -4.89
CA ALA A 100 -10.45 -15.18 -5.68
C ALA A 100 -10.14 -14.09 -6.73
N GLY A 101 -10.82 -12.94 -6.68
CA GLY A 101 -10.55 -11.79 -7.56
C GLY A 101 -11.37 -11.73 -8.84
N ALA A 102 -12.45 -12.51 -8.99
CA ALA A 102 -13.35 -12.39 -10.13
C ALA A 102 -14.19 -11.11 -10.09
N THR A 103 -14.05 -10.25 -11.11
CA THR A 103 -14.96 -9.14 -11.36
C THR A 103 -16.35 -9.63 -11.81
N MET A 104 -17.39 -8.88 -11.44
CA MET A 104 -18.79 -9.23 -11.66
C MET A 104 -19.20 -9.06 -13.13
N ASP A 105 -19.47 -10.17 -13.81
CA ASP A 105 -20.45 -10.25 -14.90
C ASP A 105 -20.96 -11.70 -14.99
N LEU A 106 -22.02 -12.00 -14.24
CA LEU A 106 -22.61 -13.34 -14.12
C LEU A 106 -24.15 -13.29 -13.96
N SER A 107 -24.83 -12.32 -14.56
CA SER A 107 -26.29 -12.17 -14.44
C SER A 107 -26.98 -12.07 -15.79
N ALA A 108 -27.77 -13.10 -16.09
CA ALA A 108 -28.98 -12.98 -16.91
C ALA A 108 -30.10 -13.59 -16.06
N GLU A 109 -30.92 -12.75 -15.45
CA GLU A 109 -32.19 -13.12 -14.82
C GLU A 109 -33.32 -12.41 -15.54
N ASP A 110 -34.43 -13.11 -15.74
CA ASP A 110 -35.73 -12.48 -15.99
C ASP A 110 -36.84 -13.38 -15.44
N ALA A 111 -37.94 -12.78 -14.97
CA ALA A 111 -38.87 -13.44 -14.06
C ALA A 111 -40.34 -13.43 -14.55
N ALA A 112 -40.95 -14.61 -14.68
CA ALA A 112 -42.40 -14.74 -14.83
C ALA A 112 -42.96 -16.07 -14.25
N ARG A 113 -44.09 -15.98 -13.53
CA ARG A 113 -44.89 -17.10 -12.97
C ARG A 113 -46.05 -17.41 -13.95
N PRO A 114 -46.66 -18.62 -13.98
CA PRO A 114 -47.59 -19.01 -12.90
C PRO A 114 -47.79 -20.53 -12.58
N ARG A 115 -48.04 -20.81 -11.28
CA ARG A 115 -49.10 -21.70 -10.73
C ARG A 115 -49.28 -23.15 -11.26
N LYS A 116 -48.96 -24.16 -10.42
CA LYS A 116 -49.90 -25.20 -9.88
C LYS A 116 -49.20 -26.24 -8.97
N THR A 117 -49.77 -26.47 -7.79
CA THR A 117 -49.64 -27.68 -6.94
C THR A 117 -50.62 -28.76 -7.43
N PRO A 118 -50.40 -30.09 -7.23
CA PRO A 118 -50.72 -30.72 -5.93
C PRO A 118 -49.99 -32.04 -5.51
N ARG A 119 -50.06 -32.35 -4.19
CA ARG A 119 -50.17 -33.71 -3.54
C ARG A 119 -49.00 -34.71 -3.72
N SER A 120 -48.63 -35.62 -2.80
CA SER A 120 -49.13 -36.11 -1.49
C SER A 120 -48.21 -37.28 -1.03
N SER A 121 -48.35 -37.71 0.23
CA SER A 121 -47.92 -38.98 0.88
C SER A 121 -46.42 -39.19 1.22
N SER A 122 -46.00 -39.77 2.36
CA SER A 122 -46.47 -39.94 3.75
C SER A 122 -45.81 -41.20 4.36
N SER A 123 -45.11 -41.09 5.49
CA SER A 123 -44.95 -42.08 6.60
C SER A 123 -43.81 -41.61 7.53
N THR A 124 -43.96 -41.45 8.86
CA THR A 124 -43.94 -42.47 9.96
C THR A 124 -42.71 -43.40 9.93
N HIS A 125 -42.01 -43.77 11.03
CA HIS A 125 -42.18 -43.77 12.51
C HIS A 125 -40.77 -43.95 13.18
N SER A 126 -40.47 -43.96 14.50
CA SER A 126 -41.15 -43.57 15.77
C SER A 126 -40.20 -43.71 17.01
N THR A 127 -40.15 -42.72 17.92
CA THR A 127 -39.79 -42.84 19.38
C THR A 127 -38.39 -43.43 19.78
N SER A 128 -37.83 -43.38 21.01
CA SER A 128 -38.23 -42.90 22.36
C SER A 128 -36.99 -42.73 23.30
N THR A 129 -36.99 -41.68 24.17
CA THR A 129 -36.88 -41.66 25.67
C THR A 129 -35.92 -42.64 26.44
N SER A 130 -35.31 -42.41 27.64
CA SER A 130 -35.45 -41.41 28.75
C SER A 130 -34.25 -41.45 29.77
N THR A 131 -34.04 -40.37 30.57
CA THR A 131 -33.60 -40.24 32.03
C THR A 131 -32.55 -41.18 32.71
N SER A 132 -31.86 -40.92 33.85
CA SER A 132 -31.94 -39.92 34.97
C SER A 132 -30.69 -39.88 35.92
N ILE A 133 -30.32 -38.68 36.43
CA ILE A 133 -29.85 -38.24 37.80
C ILE A 133 -29.07 -39.27 38.71
N SER A 134 -27.91 -39.02 39.38
CA SER A 134 -27.66 -38.09 40.53
C SER A 134 -26.19 -38.04 41.09
N THR A 135 -25.85 -36.99 41.89
CA THR A 135 -24.96 -36.84 43.11
C THR A 135 -23.69 -37.71 43.37
N SER A 136 -22.60 -37.30 44.07
CA SER A 136 -22.09 -36.03 44.67
C SER A 136 -20.63 -36.18 45.25
N THR A 137 -20.03 -35.07 45.76
CA THR A 137 -18.97 -34.96 46.84
C THR A 137 -17.43 -35.05 46.57
N SER A 138 -16.77 -33.87 46.63
CA SER A 138 -15.59 -33.44 47.44
C SER A 138 -14.10 -33.92 47.29
N THR A 139 -13.23 -32.90 47.20
CA THR A 139 -11.89 -32.65 47.87
C THR A 139 -10.51 -33.14 47.35
N SER A 140 -9.64 -32.12 47.10
CA SER A 140 -8.21 -31.96 47.50
C SER A 140 -7.00 -32.23 46.55
N VAL A 141 -6.29 -31.13 46.23
CA VAL A 141 -4.83 -30.86 46.16
C VAL A 141 -3.82 -31.91 45.60
N SER A 142 -3.14 -31.59 44.48
CA SER A 142 -1.64 -31.60 44.31
C SER A 142 -1.17 -31.36 42.86
N ARG A 143 0.13 -31.06 42.65
CA ARG A 143 0.82 -30.63 41.41
C ARG A 143 2.09 -31.51 41.19
N PRO A 144 2.84 -31.44 40.06
CA PRO A 144 2.61 -32.01 38.71
C PRO A 144 3.69 -33.07 38.29
N VAL A 145 3.81 -33.36 36.96
CA VAL A 145 4.98 -33.93 36.18
C VAL A 145 4.76 -35.29 35.45
N THR A 146 4.45 -35.18 34.14
CA THR A 146 4.93 -35.94 32.95
C THR A 146 4.80 -37.48 32.78
N VAL A 147 4.11 -37.92 31.68
CA VAL A 147 4.55 -38.82 30.55
C VAL A 147 3.34 -39.51 29.85
N LEU A 148 3.41 -39.67 28.51
CA LEU A 148 2.48 -40.30 27.53
C LEU A 148 2.37 -41.87 27.67
N PRO A 149 1.57 -42.64 26.86
CA PRO A 149 0.50 -42.32 25.88
C PRO A 149 -0.76 -43.26 25.91
N LYS A 150 -1.64 -43.11 24.89
CA LYS A 150 -2.75 -43.99 24.39
C LYS A 150 -4.17 -43.74 24.94
N GLY A 151 -5.13 -43.60 24.01
CA GLY A 151 -6.58 -43.78 24.25
C GLY A 151 -7.07 -45.14 23.74
N PRO A 152 -8.39 -45.37 23.50
CA PRO A 152 -9.52 -44.44 23.65
C PRO A 152 -10.68 -44.96 24.53
N SER A 153 -11.41 -44.06 25.20
CA SER A 153 -12.81 -44.30 25.62
C SER A 153 -13.55 -43.01 26.01
N ARG A 154 -14.88 -43.11 26.07
CA ARG A 154 -15.83 -42.01 25.83
C ARG A 154 -16.36 -41.37 27.13
N LEU A 155 -16.74 -40.09 27.02
CA LEU A 155 -17.74 -39.36 27.84
C LEU A 155 -17.39 -38.96 29.28
N GLN A 156 -16.97 -37.70 29.45
CA GLN A 156 -17.66 -36.78 30.37
C GLN A 156 -17.54 -35.33 29.88
N MET A 157 -18.58 -34.53 30.12
CA MET A 157 -18.60 -33.10 29.75
C MET A 157 -17.70 -32.30 30.69
N ALA A 158 -16.51 -31.94 30.23
CA ALA A 158 -15.78 -30.84 30.84
C ALA A 158 -16.43 -29.51 30.43
N SER A 159 -16.58 -28.59 31.37
CA SER A 159 -16.76 -27.17 31.06
C SER A 159 -15.68 -26.74 30.07
N GLY A 160 -16.03 -25.95 29.06
CA GLY A 160 -15.05 -25.38 28.12
C GLY A 160 -13.93 -24.66 28.87
N PRO A 161 -12.73 -24.54 28.27
CA PRO A 161 -11.61 -23.86 28.90
C PRO A 161 -12.06 -22.46 29.32
N THR A 162 -11.92 -22.14 30.61
CA THR A 162 -12.14 -20.79 31.13
C THR A 162 -11.10 -19.88 30.53
N VAL A 163 -11.48 -19.23 29.42
CA VAL A 163 -10.68 -18.21 28.74
C VAL A 163 -10.36 -17.13 29.78
N GLN A 164 -9.08 -17.02 30.15
CA GLN A 164 -8.66 -15.99 31.09
C GLN A 164 -8.74 -14.63 30.38
N PRO A 165 -9.38 -13.62 31.01
CA PRO A 165 -9.46 -12.30 30.41
C PRO A 165 -8.06 -11.71 30.26
N VAL A 166 -7.80 -11.06 29.13
CA VAL A 166 -6.53 -10.36 28.88
C VAL A 166 -6.71 -8.88 29.22
N HIS A 167 -5.77 -8.35 30.00
CA HIS A 167 -5.78 -6.98 30.46
C HIS A 167 -4.66 -6.18 29.79
N PHE A 168 -4.99 -5.01 29.25
CA PHE A 168 -4.01 -4.02 28.82
C PHE A 168 -4.16 -2.77 29.69
N LEU A 169 -3.03 -2.15 30.05
CA LEU A 169 -3.02 -0.84 30.68
C LEU A 169 -2.80 0.22 29.60
N VAL A 170 -3.53 1.33 29.69
CA VAL A 170 -3.44 2.46 28.75
C VAL A 170 -3.35 3.76 29.55
N ASP A 171 -2.44 4.64 29.18
CA ASP A 171 -2.23 5.91 29.86
C ASP A 171 -3.45 6.84 29.69
N ARG A 172 -3.75 7.64 30.72
CA ARG A 172 -5.01 8.39 30.83
C ARG A 172 -5.34 9.23 29.59
N ASP A 173 -4.38 9.99 29.09
CA ASP A 173 -4.62 10.96 28.01
C ASP A 173 -4.92 10.29 26.67
N ILE A 174 -4.40 9.09 26.42
CA ILE A 174 -4.76 8.30 25.24
C ILE A 174 -6.27 8.00 25.24
N VAL A 175 -6.83 7.59 26.38
CA VAL A 175 -8.26 7.30 26.50
C VAL A 175 -9.10 8.59 26.57
N SER A 176 -8.77 9.51 27.48
CA SER A 176 -9.58 10.70 27.74
C SER A 176 -9.56 11.73 26.60
N ILE A 177 -8.45 11.84 25.87
CA ILE A 177 -8.24 12.81 24.79
C ILE A 177 -8.34 12.13 23.42
N VAL A 178 -7.50 11.12 23.12
CA VAL A 178 -7.46 10.55 21.76
C VAL A 178 -8.71 9.75 21.45
N ILE A 179 -9.11 8.82 22.32
CA ILE A 179 -10.34 8.04 22.12
C ILE A 179 -11.59 8.91 22.41
N GLY A 180 -11.57 9.67 23.50
CA GLY A 180 -12.73 10.43 23.99
C GLY A 180 -13.08 11.69 23.18
N VAL A 181 -12.09 12.38 22.60
CA VAL A 181 -12.28 13.67 21.90
C VAL A 181 -11.89 13.58 20.43
N LEU A 182 -10.74 12.97 20.11
CA LEU A 182 -10.21 12.94 18.74
C LEU A 182 -10.70 11.77 17.87
N LEU A 183 -11.55 10.89 18.39
CA LEU A 183 -12.10 9.74 17.63
C LEU A 183 -13.60 9.53 17.90
N PRO A 184 -14.48 10.47 17.49
CA PRO A 184 -15.92 10.29 17.53
C PRO A 184 -16.35 9.11 16.66
N TYR A 185 -17.40 8.40 17.09
CA TYR A 185 -18.01 7.30 16.34
C TYR A 185 -19.43 7.67 15.91
N ALA A 186 -19.57 8.09 14.65
CA ALA A 186 -20.83 8.63 14.11
C ALA A 186 -22.00 7.63 14.06
N ALA A 187 -21.72 6.32 14.02
CA ALA A 187 -22.72 5.29 13.74
C ALA A 187 -23.53 4.79 14.97
N ARG A 188 -23.38 5.42 16.14
CA ARG A 188 -24.31 5.21 17.27
C ARG A 188 -24.76 6.55 17.84
N PRO A 189 -26.08 6.82 17.95
CA PRO A 189 -26.57 7.98 18.68
C PRO A 189 -26.13 7.86 20.15
N VAL A 190 -25.59 8.94 20.70
CA VAL A 190 -25.31 9.04 22.13
C VAL A 190 -26.65 9.13 22.87
N PRO A 191 -26.84 8.44 24.01
CA PRO A 191 -28.08 8.54 24.79
C PRO A 191 -28.39 10.00 25.17
N GLU A 192 -29.68 10.36 25.21
CA GLU A 192 -30.11 11.71 25.55
C GLU A 192 -29.50 12.17 26.89
N GLY A 193 -28.86 13.34 26.89
CA GLY A 193 -28.19 13.92 28.06
C GLY A 193 -26.73 13.47 28.28
N GLN A 194 -26.16 12.60 27.44
CA GLN A 194 -24.73 12.24 27.49
C GLN A 194 -23.92 12.88 26.36
N VAL A 195 -22.62 13.11 26.61
CA VAL A 195 -21.64 13.54 25.61
C VAL A 195 -20.87 12.31 25.09
N TYR A 196 -20.51 12.27 23.80
CA TYR A 196 -19.75 11.16 23.21
C TYR A 196 -18.52 10.76 24.06
N GLN A 197 -17.76 11.75 24.53
CA GLN A 197 -16.58 11.54 25.37
C GLN A 197 -16.88 10.70 26.62
N ALA A 198 -17.98 10.98 27.32
CA ALA A 198 -18.37 10.23 28.52
C ALA A 198 -18.70 8.77 28.19
N ALA A 199 -19.44 8.52 27.10
CA ALA A 199 -19.78 7.17 26.64
C ALA A 199 -18.55 6.39 26.13
N ALA A 200 -17.62 7.05 25.44
CA ALA A 200 -16.41 6.45 24.90
C ALA A 200 -15.39 6.10 26.00
N VAL A 201 -15.23 6.94 27.02
CA VAL A 201 -14.35 6.70 28.17
C VAL A 201 -14.93 5.63 29.11
N ALA A 202 -16.26 5.55 29.26
CA ALA A 202 -16.94 4.55 30.10
C ALA A 202 -16.73 3.08 29.66
N ASP A 203 -16.19 2.84 28.46
CA ASP A 203 -15.79 1.50 28.03
C ASP A 203 -14.57 0.95 28.77
N PHE A 204 -13.78 1.84 29.39
CA PHE A 204 -12.50 1.54 30.03
C PHE A 204 -12.63 1.58 31.56
N GLU A 205 -11.95 0.68 32.25
CA GLU A 205 -11.94 0.67 33.71
C GLU A 205 -10.91 1.66 34.23
N ASP A 206 -11.33 2.69 34.97
CA ASP A 206 -10.42 3.66 35.59
C ASP A 206 -9.67 3.01 36.75
N MET A 207 -8.34 3.00 36.69
CA MET A 207 -7.47 2.42 37.73
C MET A 207 -6.91 3.46 38.70
N VAL A 208 -7.36 4.73 38.65
CA VAL A 208 -7.03 5.72 39.68
C VAL A 208 -7.46 5.19 41.06
N ASN A 209 -6.54 5.20 42.02
CA ASN A 209 -6.69 4.51 43.30
C ASN A 209 -7.96 4.94 44.07
N ALA A 210 -8.99 4.10 44.03
CA ALA A 210 -10.21 4.25 44.85
C ALA A 210 -9.93 4.13 46.38
N SER A 211 -8.71 3.73 46.76
CA SER A 211 -8.17 3.84 48.13
C SER A 211 -7.72 5.26 48.49
N GLU A 212 -7.15 6.02 47.56
CA GLU A 212 -6.59 7.35 47.83
C GLU A 212 -7.67 8.43 47.95
N LEU A 213 -8.78 8.32 47.20
CA LEU A 213 -9.93 9.22 47.37
C LEU A 213 -10.55 9.21 48.79
N ARG A 214 -10.27 8.17 49.59
CA ARG A 214 -10.76 8.03 50.98
C ARG A 214 -9.78 8.56 52.03
N THR A 215 -8.55 8.90 51.66
CA THR A 215 -7.56 9.51 52.56
C THR A 215 -7.20 10.89 52.03
N GLY A 216 -7.99 11.89 52.42
CA GLY A 216 -7.89 13.24 51.89
C GLY A 216 -6.52 13.88 52.11
N GLY A 217 -5.98 14.50 51.06
CA GLY A 217 -4.91 15.49 51.19
C GLY A 217 -3.55 15.16 50.55
N LEU A 218 -3.38 14.03 49.86
CA LEU A 218 -2.20 13.79 49.03
C LEU A 218 -2.50 14.05 47.55
N THR A 219 -1.59 14.77 46.90
CA THR A 219 -1.66 15.10 45.47
C THR A 219 -1.61 13.81 44.64
N VAL A 220 -2.70 13.51 43.93
CA VAL A 220 -2.76 12.39 42.99
C VAL A 220 -1.60 12.51 42.00
N ASP A 221 -0.75 11.50 41.91
CA ASP A 221 0.25 11.43 40.85
C ASP A 221 -0.46 11.16 39.51
N THR A 222 -0.73 12.23 38.78
CA THR A 222 -1.40 12.18 37.48
C THR A 222 -0.59 11.43 36.42
N GLN A 223 0.70 11.17 36.64
CA GLN A 223 1.52 10.34 35.74
C GLN A 223 1.32 8.83 35.97
N ALA A 224 0.77 8.43 37.11
CA ALA A 224 0.45 7.03 37.42
C ALA A 224 -1.00 6.63 37.03
N ALA A 225 -1.85 7.62 36.68
CA ALA A 225 -3.23 7.39 36.30
C ALA A 225 -3.33 6.62 34.97
N ARG A 226 -3.91 5.42 35.02
CA ARG A 226 -4.13 4.56 33.86
C ARG A 226 -5.56 4.05 33.79
N TYR A 227 -5.98 3.75 32.58
CA TYR A 227 -7.15 2.92 32.31
C TYR A 227 -6.74 1.46 32.08
N ARG A 228 -7.67 0.54 32.33
CA ARG A 228 -7.54 -0.88 32.00
C ARG A 228 -8.56 -1.26 30.93
N VAL A 229 -8.06 -1.80 29.82
CA VAL A 229 -8.85 -2.52 28.82
C VAL A 229 -8.99 -3.96 29.31
N VAL A 230 -10.21 -4.48 29.32
CA VAL A 230 -10.49 -5.88 29.68
C VAL A 230 -11.09 -6.61 28.48
N LEU A 231 -10.32 -7.50 27.89
CA LEU A 231 -10.77 -8.42 26.84
C LEU A 231 -11.28 -9.71 27.48
N GLN A 232 -12.61 -9.83 27.61
CA GLN A 232 -13.26 -11.04 28.12
C GLN A 232 -13.11 -12.22 27.15
N ASP A 233 -13.13 -11.96 25.85
CA ASP A 233 -12.82 -12.94 24.79
C ASP A 233 -11.71 -12.40 23.87
N PRO A 234 -10.44 -12.73 24.16
CA PRO A 234 -9.29 -12.36 23.33
C PRO A 234 -9.32 -12.99 21.93
N ALA A 235 -9.99 -14.13 21.75
CA ALA A 235 -10.06 -14.82 20.46
C ALA A 235 -11.04 -14.09 19.53
N GLN A 236 -12.21 -13.69 20.03
CA GLN A 236 -13.16 -12.86 19.29
C GLN A 236 -12.56 -11.47 18.98
N PHE A 237 -11.78 -10.89 19.89
CA PHE A 237 -11.05 -9.65 19.61
C PHE A 237 -10.01 -9.83 18.50
N GLN A 238 -9.24 -10.92 18.48
CA GLN A 238 -8.27 -11.16 17.39
C GLN A 238 -8.99 -11.37 16.04
N GLN A 239 -10.11 -12.10 16.02
CA GLN A 239 -10.94 -12.24 14.82
C GLN A 239 -11.47 -10.88 14.33
N PHE A 240 -11.88 -9.99 15.24
CA PHE A 240 -12.29 -8.63 14.90
C PHE A 240 -11.16 -7.86 14.21
N VAL A 241 -9.95 -7.89 14.76
CA VAL A 241 -8.78 -7.22 14.17
C VAL A 241 -8.49 -7.77 12.77
N ASP A 242 -8.51 -9.09 12.60
CA ASP A 242 -8.23 -9.75 11.32
C ASP A 242 -9.28 -9.44 10.24
N TYR A 243 -10.57 -9.42 10.61
CA TYR A 243 -11.64 -9.05 9.69
C TYR A 243 -11.63 -7.55 9.38
N LEU A 244 -11.26 -6.69 10.34
CA LEU A 244 -11.18 -5.25 10.12
C LEU A 244 -9.97 -4.88 9.24
N SER A 245 -8.81 -5.51 9.44
CA SER A 245 -7.63 -5.30 8.59
C SER A 245 -7.88 -5.70 7.13
N THR A 246 -8.75 -6.70 6.92
CA THR A 246 -9.08 -7.23 5.58
C THR A 246 -10.23 -6.47 4.91
N SER A 247 -11.28 -6.12 5.66
CA SER A 247 -12.51 -5.55 5.10
C SER A 247 -12.55 -4.02 5.09
N GLY A 248 -11.67 -3.36 5.85
CA GLY A 248 -11.62 -1.90 6.00
C GLY A 248 -12.84 -1.28 6.70
N SER A 249 -13.82 -2.09 7.14
CA SER A 249 -15.13 -1.61 7.57
C SER A 249 -15.62 -2.32 8.84
N LEU A 250 -16.05 -1.52 9.83
CA LEU A 250 -16.62 -2.05 11.08
C LEU A 250 -17.95 -2.78 10.84
N SER A 251 -18.78 -2.34 9.89
CA SER A 251 -20.04 -3.00 9.56
C SER A 251 -19.81 -4.33 8.84
N ASN A 252 -18.81 -4.41 7.95
CA ASN A 252 -18.39 -5.67 7.35
C ASN A 252 -17.81 -6.62 8.40
N SER A 253 -16.94 -6.11 9.29
CA SER A 253 -16.34 -6.89 10.37
C SER A 253 -17.38 -7.43 11.36
N ALA A 254 -18.40 -6.64 11.72
CA ALA A 254 -19.53 -7.10 12.54
C ALA A 254 -20.29 -8.25 11.87
N ARG A 255 -20.58 -8.15 10.56
CA ARG A 255 -21.24 -9.21 9.79
C ARG A 255 -20.38 -10.48 9.71
N MET A 256 -19.06 -10.35 9.54
CA MET A 256 -18.13 -11.48 9.50
C MET A 256 -17.99 -12.16 10.87
N LEU A 257 -17.88 -11.40 11.97
CA LEU A 257 -17.90 -11.92 13.34
C LEU A 257 -19.18 -12.69 13.61
N TYR A 258 -20.34 -12.08 13.32
CA TYR A 258 -21.63 -12.72 13.51
C TYR A 258 -21.76 -14.02 12.71
N ALA A 259 -21.41 -14.00 11.43
CA ALA A 259 -21.42 -15.20 10.59
C ALA A 259 -20.49 -16.30 11.12
N SER A 260 -19.32 -15.94 11.66
CA SER A 260 -18.37 -16.89 12.26
C SER A 260 -18.80 -17.43 13.64
N SER A 261 -19.68 -16.72 14.36
CA SER A 261 -20.21 -17.18 15.65
C SER A 261 -21.43 -18.10 15.53
N GLN A 262 -22.04 -18.19 14.34
CA GLN A 262 -23.22 -19.05 14.15
C GLN A 262 -22.82 -20.51 13.90
N PRO A 263 -23.48 -21.50 14.55
CA PRO A 263 -23.20 -22.93 14.34
C PRO A 263 -23.68 -23.46 12.98
N THR A 264 -24.46 -22.66 12.24
CA THR A 264 -25.01 -23.00 10.92
C THR A 264 -24.65 -21.88 9.93
N PRO A 265 -24.23 -22.18 8.68
CA PRO A 265 -23.91 -21.14 7.70
C PRO A 265 -25.09 -20.18 7.46
N VAL A 266 -24.87 -18.90 7.77
CA VAL A 266 -25.86 -17.84 7.56
C VAL A 266 -25.91 -17.48 6.07
N GLY A 267 -27.11 -17.46 5.48
CA GLY A 267 -27.30 -17.08 4.08
C GLY A 267 -27.03 -15.59 3.82
N PRO A 268 -26.80 -15.16 2.56
CA PRO A 268 -26.37 -13.79 2.23
C PRO A 268 -27.40 -12.68 2.53
N PHE A 269 -28.64 -13.04 2.86
CA PHE A 269 -29.75 -12.11 3.14
C PHE A 269 -30.31 -12.31 4.56
N PHE A 270 -29.43 -12.36 5.58
CA PHE A 270 -29.90 -12.35 6.97
C PHE A 270 -30.45 -10.98 7.37
N ASP A 271 -31.50 -10.97 8.18
CA ASP A 271 -32.13 -9.74 8.65
C ASP A 271 -31.18 -8.98 9.57
N GLU A 272 -30.80 -7.75 9.17
CA GLU A 272 -29.92 -6.86 9.94
C GLU A 272 -30.46 -6.59 11.35
N ARG A 273 -31.78 -6.70 11.54
CA ARG A 273 -32.47 -6.49 12.82
C ARG A 273 -32.24 -7.60 13.84
N GLN A 274 -31.55 -8.68 13.49
CA GLN A 274 -31.32 -9.84 14.36
C GLN A 274 -29.85 -10.11 14.72
N VAL A 275 -28.91 -9.22 14.39
CA VAL A 275 -27.50 -9.35 14.80
C VAL A 275 -27.35 -9.00 16.30
N PRO A 276 -26.94 -9.93 17.18
CA PRO A 276 -26.74 -9.65 18.60
C PRO A 276 -25.56 -8.69 18.83
N ALA A 277 -25.54 -8.08 20.02
CA ALA A 277 -24.73 -6.92 20.37
C ALA A 277 -23.21 -7.17 20.54
N ILE A 278 -22.51 -7.63 19.48
CA ILE A 278 -21.06 -7.50 19.40
C ILE A 278 -20.74 -6.00 19.22
N ASP A 279 -20.19 -5.39 20.25
CA ASP A 279 -19.84 -3.98 20.24
C ASP A 279 -18.52 -3.74 19.48
N VAL A 280 -18.60 -3.77 18.15
CA VAL A 280 -17.47 -3.43 17.27
C VAL A 280 -16.97 -2.00 17.45
N GLY A 281 -17.79 -1.08 18.00
CA GLY A 281 -17.35 0.27 18.35
C GLY A 281 -16.45 0.26 19.58
N LYS A 282 -16.81 -0.52 20.61
CA LYS A 282 -15.96 -0.79 21.78
C LYS A 282 -14.67 -1.51 21.40
N PHE A 283 -14.74 -2.54 20.55
CA PHE A 283 -13.53 -3.22 20.05
C PHE A 283 -12.65 -2.29 19.20
N ALA A 284 -13.22 -1.38 18.39
CA ALA A 284 -12.47 -0.36 17.68
C ALA A 284 -11.75 0.60 18.64
N ARG A 285 -12.44 1.08 19.70
CA ARG A 285 -11.83 1.92 20.75
C ARG A 285 -10.70 1.18 21.48
N TYR A 286 -10.90 -0.09 21.84
CA TYR A 286 -9.89 -0.93 22.47
C TYR A 286 -8.67 -1.14 21.56
N LEU A 287 -8.87 -1.48 20.28
CA LEU A 287 -7.80 -1.64 19.28
C LEU A 287 -6.97 -0.36 19.14
N CYS A 288 -7.63 0.79 18.96
CA CYS A 288 -6.95 2.07 18.90
C CYS A 288 -6.16 2.35 20.19
N ALA A 289 -6.77 2.20 21.36
CA ALA A 289 -6.12 2.45 22.65
C ALA A 289 -4.89 1.56 22.90
N ILE A 290 -5.00 0.25 22.64
CA ILE A 290 -3.89 -0.70 22.76
C ILE A 290 -2.75 -0.34 21.82
N ASN A 291 -3.04 0.01 20.56
CA ASN A 291 -2.01 0.41 19.61
C ASN A 291 -1.39 1.77 19.94
N PHE A 292 -2.16 2.76 20.39
CA PHE A 292 -1.61 4.04 20.82
C PHE A 292 -0.68 3.87 22.02
N GLN A 293 -1.04 3.04 23.01
CA GLN A 293 -0.13 2.70 24.09
C GLN A 293 1.14 2.05 23.56
N ARG A 294 1.01 1.08 22.64
CA ARG A 294 2.17 0.41 22.06
C ARG A 294 3.07 1.35 21.25
N ILE A 295 2.49 2.30 20.52
CA ILE A 295 3.21 3.37 19.82
C ILE A 295 3.96 4.27 20.82
N ALA A 296 3.34 4.63 21.95
CA ALA A 296 3.99 5.39 23.02
C ALA A 296 5.20 4.64 23.60
N GLU A 297 5.07 3.33 23.83
CA GLU A 297 6.16 2.46 24.27
C GLU A 297 7.29 2.36 23.23
N VAL A 298 6.95 2.17 21.94
CA VAL A 298 7.93 2.12 20.84
C VAL A 298 8.69 3.46 20.70
N ALA A 299 7.98 4.59 20.75
CA ALA A 299 8.61 5.91 20.68
C ALA A 299 9.54 6.16 21.88
N LYS A 300 9.14 5.69 23.07
CA LYS A 300 9.93 5.79 24.29
C LYS A 300 11.17 4.89 24.28
N SER A 301 11.09 3.68 23.73
CA SER A 301 12.21 2.74 23.64
C SER A 301 13.23 3.15 22.58
N ALA A 302 12.78 3.62 21.41
CA ALA A 302 13.65 4.21 20.39
C ALA A 302 14.32 5.51 20.86
N GLY A 303 13.66 6.25 21.77
CA GLY A 303 14.17 7.45 22.42
C GLY A 303 14.20 8.70 21.55
N ALA A 304 14.50 8.57 20.26
CA ALA A 304 14.44 9.64 19.27
C ALA A 304 13.96 9.07 17.91
N TYR A 305 13.23 9.89 17.15
CA TYR A 305 12.45 9.43 16.00
C TYR A 305 12.10 10.57 15.04
N SER A 306 11.55 10.25 13.88
CA SER A 306 11.01 11.24 12.93
C SER A 306 9.49 11.08 12.74
N ILE A 307 8.82 12.13 12.27
CA ILE A 307 7.41 12.06 11.85
C ILE A 307 7.33 12.22 10.33
N GLU A 308 6.63 11.31 9.67
CA GLU A 308 6.30 11.42 8.25
C GLU A 308 4.87 11.95 8.08
N LEU A 309 4.73 12.89 7.15
CA LEU A 309 3.51 13.60 6.79
C LEU A 309 3.20 13.31 5.33
N LYS A 310 2.25 12.40 5.08
CA LYS A 310 1.82 12.03 3.72
C LYS A 310 0.42 12.57 3.44
N VAL A 311 0.24 13.25 2.30
CA VAL A 311 -1.11 13.50 1.78
C VAL A 311 -1.59 12.23 1.08
N ALA A 312 -2.75 11.71 1.46
CA ALA A 312 -3.30 10.48 0.89
C ALA A 312 -4.80 10.63 0.54
N PRO A 313 -5.28 10.01 -0.55
CA PRO A 313 -6.70 9.99 -0.89
C PRO A 313 -7.47 8.99 0.00
N ILE A 314 -8.66 9.39 0.41
CA ILE A 314 -9.71 8.56 1.02
C ILE A 314 -10.73 8.25 -0.08
N ALA A 315 -11.26 7.02 -0.18
CA ALA A 315 -12.34 6.77 -1.13
C ALA A 315 -13.57 7.63 -0.79
N PRO A 316 -14.33 8.09 -1.80
CA PRO A 316 -15.61 8.75 -1.59
C PRO A 316 -16.56 7.92 -0.71
N ALA A 317 -17.35 8.58 0.13
CA ALA A 317 -18.37 7.90 0.95
C ALA A 317 -19.52 7.32 0.10
N SER A 318 -19.64 7.77 -1.15
CA SER A 318 -20.60 7.29 -2.14
C SER A 318 -19.95 7.16 -3.53
N PHE A 319 -20.29 6.10 -4.26
CA PHE A 319 -19.95 5.97 -5.69
C PHE A 319 -20.50 7.12 -6.56
N PHE A 320 -21.51 7.84 -6.05
CA PHE A 320 -22.13 9.00 -6.71
C PHE A 320 -21.52 10.35 -6.29
N GLU A 321 -20.57 10.38 -5.35
CA GLU A 321 -19.82 11.57 -4.98
C GLU A 321 -18.54 11.65 -5.82
N ALA A 322 -18.49 12.58 -6.77
CA ALA A 322 -17.40 12.70 -7.74
C ALA A 322 -16.09 13.30 -7.18
N GLN A 323 -16.05 13.69 -5.90
CA GLN A 323 -14.89 14.32 -5.27
C GLN A 323 -14.14 13.33 -4.38
N VAL A 324 -12.85 13.13 -4.68
CA VAL A 324 -11.92 12.37 -3.84
C VAL A 324 -11.60 13.19 -2.59
N GLU A 325 -11.89 12.64 -1.41
CA GLU A 325 -11.45 13.26 -0.15
C GLU A 325 -9.96 12.98 0.09
N TYR A 326 -9.27 13.87 0.80
CA TYR A 326 -7.86 13.71 1.17
C TYR A 326 -7.67 13.82 2.68
N CYS A 327 -6.69 13.10 3.21
CA CYS A 327 -6.21 13.23 4.58
C CYS A 327 -4.70 13.49 4.65
N LEU A 328 -4.29 14.12 5.75
CA LEU A 328 -2.93 14.09 6.23
C LEU A 328 -2.72 12.84 7.07
N HIS A 329 -1.97 11.89 6.53
CA HIS A 329 -1.53 10.69 7.20
C HIS A 329 -0.22 10.99 7.95
N VAL A 330 -0.30 10.95 9.28
CA VAL A 330 0.82 11.18 10.21
C VAL A 330 1.37 9.81 10.61
N GLN A 331 2.67 9.60 10.41
CA GLN A 331 3.35 8.35 10.72
C GLN A 331 4.56 8.57 11.63
N LEU A 332 4.78 7.69 12.60
CA LEU A 332 5.96 7.64 13.46
C LEU A 332 7.04 6.78 12.80
N ARG A 333 8.24 7.33 12.57
CA ARG A 333 9.40 6.61 12.01
C ARG A 333 10.47 6.42 13.06
N VAL A 334 10.72 5.16 13.42
CA VAL A 334 11.63 4.75 14.50
C VAL A 334 12.71 3.81 13.98
N PHE A 335 13.87 3.80 14.65
CA PHE A 335 14.90 2.80 14.44
C PHE A 335 14.82 1.73 15.54
N VAL A 336 14.45 0.50 15.17
CA VAL A 336 14.26 -0.63 16.09
C VAL A 336 14.63 -1.93 15.37
N GLU A 337 15.19 -2.91 16.09
CA GLU A 337 15.64 -4.19 15.51
C GLU A 337 16.58 -4.01 14.30
N ASP A 338 17.50 -3.05 14.40
CA ASP A 338 18.47 -2.67 13.35
C ASP A 338 17.86 -2.20 12.01
N GLU A 339 16.59 -1.74 12.01
CA GLU A 339 15.87 -1.25 10.83
C GLU A 339 15.07 0.03 11.10
N VAL A 340 14.87 0.84 10.05
CA VAL A 340 13.97 2.01 10.08
C VAL A 340 12.55 1.59 9.73
N THR A 341 11.60 1.79 10.64
CA THR A 341 10.22 1.33 10.52
C THR A 341 9.21 2.48 10.73
N SER A 342 8.28 2.66 9.78
CA SER A 342 7.18 3.65 9.85
C SER A 342 5.86 3.03 10.35
N PHE A 343 5.31 3.49 11.47
CA PHE A 343 3.98 3.12 12.01
C PHE A 343 2.96 4.25 11.81
N HIS A 344 1.72 3.91 11.50
CA HIS A 344 0.61 4.87 11.44
C HIS A 344 0.29 5.44 12.82
N LEU A 345 0.27 6.77 12.94
CA LEU A 345 -0.17 7.48 14.13
C LEU A 345 -1.61 7.96 13.96
N LEU A 346 -1.88 8.85 13.00
CA LEU A 346 -3.19 9.51 12.85
C LEU A 346 -3.49 9.87 11.39
N SER A 347 -4.76 9.88 11.00
CA SER A 347 -5.22 10.35 9.69
C SER A 347 -6.21 11.50 9.85
N ILE A 348 -5.80 12.71 9.49
CA ILE A 348 -6.58 13.94 9.71
C ILE A 348 -7.21 14.36 8.37
N PRO A 349 -8.55 14.45 8.25
CA PRO A 349 -9.20 14.92 7.02
C PRO A 349 -8.79 16.35 6.65
N LEU A 350 -8.51 16.61 5.36
CA LEU A 350 -8.11 17.93 4.87
C LEU A 350 -9.27 18.77 4.31
N ASN A 351 -10.37 18.11 3.91
CA ASN A 351 -11.42 18.74 3.10
C ASN A 351 -12.65 19.25 3.89
N LYS A 352 -12.67 19.09 5.22
CA LYS A 352 -13.82 19.44 6.08
C LYS A 352 -13.42 20.45 7.16
N ARG A 353 -13.68 21.75 6.91
CA ARG A 353 -13.73 22.77 7.96
C ARG A 353 -14.99 22.56 8.81
N ARG A 354 -14.91 22.82 10.11
CA ARG A 354 -16.11 22.97 10.94
C ARG A 354 -16.81 24.28 10.55
N GLN A 355 -18.14 24.30 10.62
CA GLN A 355 -18.91 25.55 10.51
C GLN A 355 -18.63 26.52 11.67
N SER A 356 -18.09 25.98 12.78
CA SER A 356 -17.64 26.69 13.98
C SER A 356 -16.16 27.10 13.97
N ASP A 357 -15.37 26.76 12.93
CA ASP A 357 -13.96 27.17 12.85
C ASP A 357 -13.87 28.70 12.58
N PRO A 358 -13.14 29.48 13.41
CA PRO A 358 -12.90 30.89 13.13
C PRO A 358 -12.15 31.07 11.81
N SER A 359 -12.44 32.16 11.10
CA SER A 359 -11.87 32.48 9.78
C SER A 359 -10.35 32.68 9.85
N GLY A 360 -9.60 31.57 9.70
CA GLY A 360 -8.15 31.51 9.69
C GLY A 360 -7.54 30.27 10.36
N SER A 361 -8.26 29.55 11.23
CA SER A 361 -7.71 28.34 11.86
C SER A 361 -7.80 27.14 10.93
N THR A 362 -6.65 26.57 10.57
CA THR A 362 -6.54 25.30 9.85
C THR A 362 -6.21 24.18 10.85
N GLY A 363 -7.23 23.77 11.62
CA GLY A 363 -7.16 22.94 12.85
C GLY A 363 -6.41 21.60 12.80
N VAL A 364 -5.81 21.25 11.67
CA VAL A 364 -5.02 20.03 11.45
C VAL A 364 -3.74 20.01 12.28
N PHE A 365 -3.06 21.16 12.46
CA PHE A 365 -1.90 21.22 13.35
C PHE A 365 -2.32 20.97 14.80
N GLU A 366 -3.39 21.62 15.26
CA GLU A 366 -3.93 21.49 16.61
C GLU A 366 -4.40 20.06 16.90
N ILE A 367 -5.01 19.37 15.92
CA ILE A 367 -5.36 17.94 16.02
C ILE A 367 -4.09 17.08 16.13
N ALA A 368 -3.09 17.30 15.26
CA ALA A 368 -1.83 16.54 15.28
C ALA A 368 -1.06 16.75 16.59
N GLU A 369 -0.95 18.00 17.05
CA GLU A 369 -0.32 18.39 18.32
C GLU A 369 -1.07 17.81 19.52
N THR A 370 -2.40 17.85 19.54
CA THR A 370 -3.21 17.27 20.63
C THR A 370 -3.02 15.76 20.72
N ALA A 371 -3.03 15.06 19.59
CA ALA A 371 -2.77 13.63 19.54
C ALA A 371 -1.33 13.29 19.98
N LEU A 372 -0.33 14.05 19.50
CA LEU A 372 1.06 13.87 19.89
C LEU A 372 1.30 14.17 21.37
N ASN A 373 0.66 15.19 21.94
CA ASN A 373 0.71 15.50 23.38
C ASN A 373 0.16 14.34 24.22
N ALA A 374 -0.90 13.66 23.76
CA ALA A 374 -1.53 12.57 24.49
C ALA A 374 -0.82 11.21 24.32
N ILE A 375 -0.29 10.91 23.12
CA ILE A 375 0.35 9.62 22.81
C ILE A 375 1.85 9.65 23.15
N ILE A 376 2.54 10.74 22.86
CA ILE A 376 3.99 10.88 23.08
C ILE A 376 4.28 12.27 23.69
N PRO A 377 3.97 12.51 24.98
CA PRO A 377 3.96 13.85 25.58
C PRO A 377 5.23 14.70 25.38
N ARG A 378 6.38 14.04 25.20
CA ARG A 378 7.70 14.66 25.02
C ARG A 378 8.13 14.80 23.56
N TRP A 379 7.21 14.71 22.60
CA TRP A 379 7.54 14.66 21.17
C TRP A 379 8.39 15.83 20.66
N ARG A 380 8.18 17.05 21.17
CA ARG A 380 8.99 18.24 20.84
C ARG A 380 10.47 18.09 21.23
N ASP A 381 10.73 17.38 22.32
CA ASP A 381 12.09 17.07 22.78
C ASP A 381 12.76 15.99 21.92
N LEU A 382 11.99 15.03 21.41
CA LEU A 382 12.51 13.76 20.88
C LEU A 382 12.42 13.62 19.34
N MET A 383 11.61 14.42 18.65
CA MET A 383 11.50 14.40 17.19
C MET A 383 12.74 14.99 16.53
N VAL A 384 13.51 14.16 15.81
CA VAL A 384 14.70 14.51 15.03
C VAL A 384 14.33 15.20 13.72
N ALA A 385 13.25 14.77 13.05
CA ALA A 385 12.89 15.31 11.74
C ALA A 385 11.38 15.23 11.44
N VAL A 386 10.94 16.09 10.52
CA VAL A 386 9.70 15.90 9.76
C VAL A 386 10.00 15.56 8.30
N VAL A 387 9.34 14.54 7.78
CA VAL A 387 9.48 14.04 6.41
C VAL A 387 8.18 14.25 5.65
N SER A 388 8.18 15.15 4.67
CA SER A 388 7.03 15.47 3.84
C SER A 388 6.95 14.55 2.61
N ASP A 389 5.79 13.90 2.39
CA ASP A 389 5.50 13.05 1.23
C ASP A 389 4.27 13.51 0.45
N SER A 390 4.40 13.51 -0.87
CA SER A 390 3.37 13.86 -1.87
C SER A 390 3.11 12.75 -2.88
N ASP A 391 3.65 11.54 -2.64
CA ASP A 391 3.57 10.39 -3.54
C ASP A 391 2.19 10.24 -4.21
N GLY A 392 2.21 10.24 -5.55
CA GLY A 392 1.02 10.06 -6.36
C GLY A 392 0.14 11.30 -6.55
N ILE A 393 0.43 12.44 -5.90
CA ILE A 393 -0.39 13.66 -6.00
C ILE A 393 0.42 14.76 -6.72
N THR A 394 -0.11 15.23 -7.84
CA THR A 394 0.40 16.43 -8.54
C THR A 394 -0.34 17.65 -8.02
N ALA A 395 0.37 18.72 -7.68
CA ALA A 395 -0.27 19.97 -7.29
C ALA A 395 -1.01 20.58 -8.50
N GLU A 396 -2.22 21.08 -8.28
CA GLU A 396 -2.97 21.80 -9.33
C GLU A 396 -2.52 23.28 -9.45
N GLY A 397 -1.58 23.71 -8.60
CA GLY A 397 -0.96 25.02 -8.61
C GLY A 397 0.10 25.16 -7.51
N SER A 398 0.67 26.36 -7.35
CA SER A 398 1.59 26.64 -6.23
C SER A 398 0.84 26.66 -4.88
N ASP A 399 -0.46 26.96 -4.92
CA ASP A 399 -1.30 27.21 -3.74
C ASP A 399 -2.28 26.05 -3.48
N ASP A 400 -1.89 24.82 -3.84
CA ASP A 400 -2.71 23.63 -3.55
C ASP A 400 -2.93 23.52 -2.03
N PRO A 401 -4.17 23.61 -1.54
CA PRO A 401 -4.44 23.69 -0.10
C PRO A 401 -4.00 22.43 0.64
N ARG A 402 -3.87 21.28 -0.03
CA ARG A 402 -3.43 20.02 0.58
C ARG A 402 -1.96 20.07 0.95
N PHE A 403 -1.11 20.55 0.04
CA PHE A 403 0.33 20.70 0.26
C PHE A 403 0.63 21.90 1.13
N SER A 404 -0.07 23.02 0.94
CA SER A 404 0.03 24.20 1.82
C SER A 404 -0.24 23.82 3.28
N LEU A 405 -1.32 23.07 3.55
CA LEU A 405 -1.68 22.65 4.91
C LEU A 405 -0.69 21.63 5.49
N ARG A 406 -0.22 20.64 4.72
CA ARG A 406 0.85 19.75 5.17
C ARG A 406 2.13 20.52 5.50
N ASN A 407 2.54 21.44 4.63
CA ASN A 407 3.77 22.22 4.80
C ASN A 407 3.64 23.17 6.00
N ALA A 408 2.46 23.74 6.25
CA ALA A 408 2.18 24.49 7.48
C ALA A 408 2.35 23.63 8.75
N VAL A 409 1.86 22.38 8.77
CA VAL A 409 2.09 21.44 9.88
C VAL A 409 3.58 21.13 10.05
N ALA A 410 4.32 20.94 8.95
CA ALA A 410 5.76 20.69 8.99
C ALA A 410 6.56 21.89 9.55
N SER A 411 6.29 23.12 9.08
CA SER A 411 6.90 24.35 9.60
C SER A 411 6.49 24.62 11.06
N ARG A 412 5.29 24.22 11.48
CA ARG A 412 4.90 24.27 12.90
C ARG A 412 5.72 23.29 13.74
N PHE A 413 5.90 22.04 13.31
CA PHE A 413 6.78 21.08 14.01
C PHE A 413 8.22 21.60 14.10
N GLU A 414 8.76 22.16 13.02
CA GLU A 414 10.09 22.80 13.01
C GLU A 414 10.18 23.93 14.05
N SER A 415 9.17 24.80 14.12
CA SER A 415 9.14 25.94 15.06
C SER A 415 9.08 25.56 16.55
N VAL A 416 8.69 24.32 16.89
CA VAL A 416 8.55 23.87 18.30
C VAL A 416 9.53 22.77 18.70
N ALA A 417 10.27 22.19 17.74
CA ALA A 417 11.23 21.13 18.00
C ALA A 417 12.55 21.65 18.60
N LYS A 418 13.31 20.77 19.26
CA LYS A 418 14.67 21.10 19.72
C LYS A 418 15.64 21.34 18.55
N PRO A 419 16.70 22.15 18.75
CA PRO A 419 17.76 22.38 17.76
C PRO A 419 18.32 21.08 17.16
N GLY A 420 18.83 21.17 15.93
CA GLY A 420 19.21 20.00 15.15
C GLY A 420 18.02 19.25 14.55
N PHE A 421 16.84 19.85 14.54
CA PHE A 421 15.71 19.34 13.77
C PHE A 421 16.01 19.36 12.27
N LEU A 422 15.56 18.34 11.53
CA LEU A 422 15.72 18.23 10.09
C LEU A 422 14.35 18.33 9.40
N ARG A 423 14.24 19.14 8.33
CA ARG A 423 13.06 19.20 7.48
C ARG A 423 13.38 18.58 6.12
N VAL A 424 12.67 17.51 5.77
CA VAL A 424 13.04 16.63 4.63
C VAL A 424 11.86 16.47 3.68
N CYS A 425 12.09 16.68 2.38
CA CYS A 425 11.10 16.42 1.33
C CYS A 425 11.41 15.11 0.61
N CYS A 426 10.40 14.24 0.44
CA CYS A 426 10.57 12.93 -0.20
C CYS A 426 10.51 12.98 -1.74
N ALA A 427 11.31 13.86 -2.35
CA ALA A 427 11.35 14.05 -3.80
C ALA A 427 11.60 12.76 -4.59
N ALA A 428 12.37 11.81 -4.04
CA ALA A 428 12.66 10.52 -4.65
C ALA A 428 11.39 9.69 -4.95
N ARG A 429 10.47 9.56 -3.98
CA ARG A 429 9.19 8.87 -4.21
C ARG A 429 8.28 9.65 -5.13
N GLN A 430 8.23 10.98 -4.99
CA GLN A 430 7.44 11.82 -5.89
C GLN A 430 7.88 11.63 -7.36
N LEU A 431 9.19 11.59 -7.61
CA LEU A 431 9.76 11.35 -8.93
C LEU A 431 9.52 9.91 -9.41
N ASP A 432 9.71 8.89 -8.58
CA ASP A 432 9.46 7.49 -8.95
C ASP A 432 7.97 7.25 -9.31
N SER A 433 7.06 7.84 -8.55
CA SER A 433 5.61 7.83 -8.77
C SER A 433 5.21 8.59 -10.04
N LEU A 434 5.85 9.74 -10.30
CA LEU A 434 5.65 10.51 -11.53
C LEU A 434 6.20 9.78 -12.77
N MET A 435 7.35 9.12 -12.65
CA MET A 435 7.94 8.26 -13.68
C MET A 435 7.05 7.05 -13.98
N GLN A 436 6.45 6.43 -12.96
CA GLN A 436 5.47 5.36 -13.15
C GLN A 436 4.27 5.84 -13.98
N LYS A 437 3.71 7.03 -13.66
CA LYS A 437 2.60 7.62 -14.43
C LYS A 437 2.99 7.90 -15.88
N LEU A 438 4.19 8.45 -16.12
CA LEU A 438 4.72 8.72 -17.44
C LEU A 438 4.82 7.43 -18.28
N PHE A 439 5.44 6.39 -17.72
CA PHE A 439 5.60 5.10 -18.38
C PHE A 439 4.25 4.44 -18.67
N SER A 440 3.33 4.42 -17.69
CA SER A 440 1.97 3.91 -17.91
C SER A 440 1.20 4.69 -18.97
N LYS A 441 1.46 6.00 -19.15
CA LYS A 441 0.80 6.80 -20.20
C LYS A 441 1.43 6.64 -21.58
N ILE A 442 2.76 6.61 -21.70
CA ILE A 442 3.41 6.36 -23.00
C ILE A 442 3.18 4.91 -23.47
N LEU A 443 3.14 3.94 -22.56
CA LEU A 443 2.95 2.51 -22.85
C LEU A 443 1.49 2.04 -22.80
N GLY A 444 0.53 2.95 -22.61
CA GLY A 444 -0.90 2.70 -22.79
C GLY A 444 -1.52 1.61 -21.90
N ASP A 445 -2.79 1.35 -22.15
CA ASP A 445 -3.65 0.54 -21.28
C ASP A 445 -3.45 -0.98 -21.54
N GLY A 446 -2.30 -1.49 -21.12
CA GLY A 446 -1.99 -2.93 -21.04
C GLY A 446 -1.62 -3.62 -22.36
N GLU A 447 -2.10 -3.17 -23.51
CA GLU A 447 -1.81 -3.79 -24.81
C GLU A 447 -0.31 -3.78 -25.14
N LEU A 448 0.37 -2.64 -25.06
CA LEU A 448 1.79 -2.53 -25.40
C LEU A 448 2.68 -3.34 -24.43
N TYR A 449 2.24 -3.49 -23.17
CA TYR A 449 2.87 -4.40 -22.20
C TYR A 449 2.65 -5.87 -22.56
N SER A 450 1.46 -6.24 -23.06
CA SER A 450 1.20 -7.60 -23.55
C SER A 450 2.10 -7.94 -24.74
N ILE A 451 2.27 -7.02 -25.70
CA ILE A 451 3.19 -7.14 -26.84
C ILE A 451 4.63 -7.27 -26.34
N LEU A 452 5.04 -6.46 -25.35
CA LEU A 452 6.37 -6.55 -24.72
C LEU A 452 6.62 -7.94 -24.12
N THR A 453 5.66 -8.48 -23.38
CA THR A 453 5.78 -9.82 -22.78
C THR A 453 5.82 -10.93 -23.82
N ALA A 454 5.02 -10.82 -24.88
CA ALA A 454 4.99 -11.78 -25.99
C ALA A 454 6.31 -11.77 -26.77
N LEU A 455 6.84 -10.58 -27.09
CA LEU A 455 8.12 -10.41 -27.79
C LEU A 455 9.28 -11.00 -26.99
N LEU A 456 9.43 -10.62 -25.71
CA LEU A 456 10.51 -11.16 -24.87
C LEU A 456 10.39 -12.67 -24.70
N ALA A 457 9.17 -13.20 -24.54
CA ALA A 457 8.94 -14.64 -24.44
C ALA A 457 9.18 -15.38 -25.76
N TYR A 458 9.07 -14.72 -26.92
CA TYR A 458 9.43 -15.28 -28.23
C TYR A 458 10.94 -15.25 -28.43
N VAL A 459 11.57 -14.07 -28.32
CA VAL A 459 13.02 -13.88 -28.49
C VAL A 459 13.80 -14.76 -27.51
N GLY A 460 13.33 -14.89 -26.27
CA GLY A 460 13.86 -15.79 -25.23
C GLY A 460 13.98 -17.27 -25.62
N ARG A 461 13.23 -17.72 -26.65
CA ARG A 461 13.32 -19.09 -27.19
C ARG A 461 14.31 -19.21 -28.36
N GLN A 462 14.69 -18.10 -29.00
CA GLN A 462 15.55 -18.06 -30.18
C GLN A 462 17.03 -18.12 -29.78
N ARG A 463 17.48 -19.29 -29.33
CA ARG A 463 18.86 -19.49 -28.82
C ARG A 463 19.95 -19.06 -29.79
N VAL A 464 19.74 -19.21 -31.11
CA VAL A 464 20.69 -18.78 -32.14
C VAL A 464 20.78 -17.25 -32.17
N LEU A 465 19.66 -16.55 -32.27
CA LEU A 465 19.62 -15.08 -32.24
C LEU A 465 20.27 -14.51 -30.97
N ILE A 466 19.93 -15.08 -29.81
CA ILE A 466 20.49 -14.71 -28.50
C ILE A 466 22.02 -14.88 -28.48
N ALA A 467 22.53 -16.01 -28.99
CA ALA A 467 23.96 -16.27 -29.07
C ALA A 467 24.67 -15.31 -30.04
N THR A 468 24.10 -15.04 -31.21
CA THR A 468 24.62 -14.06 -32.19
C THR A 468 24.64 -12.63 -31.63
N MET A 469 23.68 -12.29 -30.77
CA MET A 469 23.60 -10.97 -30.11
C MET A 469 24.47 -10.86 -28.83
N GLU A 470 25.18 -11.93 -28.44
CA GLU A 470 26.05 -12.01 -27.26
C GLU A 470 25.41 -11.50 -25.94
N THR A 471 24.10 -11.72 -25.78
CA THR A 471 23.31 -11.19 -24.64
C THR A 471 22.41 -12.26 -24.04
N SER A 472 21.91 -12.04 -22.82
CA SER A 472 20.71 -12.69 -22.32
C SER A 472 19.47 -11.80 -22.54
N VAL A 473 18.28 -12.40 -22.61
CA VAL A 473 17.00 -11.66 -22.66
C VAL A 473 16.63 -11.25 -21.23
N PRO A 474 16.32 -9.97 -20.94
CA PRO A 474 15.94 -9.54 -19.60
C PRO A 474 14.63 -10.17 -19.11
N SER A 475 14.55 -10.47 -17.82
CA SER A 475 13.33 -10.96 -17.19
C SER A 475 12.37 -9.81 -16.84
N ILE A 476 11.08 -10.02 -17.11
CA ILE A 476 10.00 -9.19 -16.57
C ILE A 476 9.79 -9.58 -15.10
N GLY A 477 10.25 -8.75 -14.18
CA GLY A 477 10.03 -8.95 -12.74
C GLY A 477 8.68 -8.41 -12.27
N ASP A 478 8.40 -7.15 -12.61
CA ASP A 478 7.16 -6.45 -12.28
C ASP A 478 6.83 -5.39 -13.37
N ASN A 479 5.73 -4.68 -13.18
CA ASN A 479 5.25 -3.61 -14.07
C ASN A 479 5.73 -2.21 -13.66
N ARG A 480 6.75 -2.08 -12.81
CA ARG A 480 7.34 -0.79 -12.47
C ARG A 480 8.15 -0.24 -13.63
N TRP A 481 8.24 1.08 -13.71
CA TRP A 481 8.93 1.78 -14.79
C TRP A 481 10.43 1.40 -14.87
N ARG A 482 11.09 1.08 -13.75
CA ARG A 482 12.53 0.75 -13.73
C ARG A 482 12.87 -0.57 -14.46
N PRO A 483 12.26 -1.73 -14.17
CA PRO A 483 12.45 -2.93 -15.00
C PRO A 483 12.05 -2.72 -16.47
N ILE A 484 10.94 -2.01 -16.72
CA ILE A 484 10.49 -1.70 -18.07
C ILE A 484 11.51 -0.84 -18.81
N ALA A 485 12.11 0.16 -18.17
CA ALA A 485 13.18 0.98 -18.74
C ALA A 485 14.43 0.16 -19.08
N LYS A 486 14.84 -0.78 -18.20
CA LYS A 486 15.96 -1.69 -18.49
C LYS A 486 15.68 -2.58 -19.71
N ILE A 487 14.46 -3.12 -19.80
CA ILE A 487 13.99 -3.88 -20.96
C ILE A 487 13.99 -3.01 -22.23
N ALA A 488 13.47 -1.79 -22.16
CA ALA A 488 13.40 -0.87 -23.29
C ALA A 488 14.80 -0.44 -23.78
N MET A 489 15.75 -0.20 -22.87
CA MET A 489 17.15 0.05 -23.21
C MET A 489 17.80 -1.15 -23.90
N TRP A 490 17.51 -2.38 -23.47
CA TRP A 490 17.97 -3.59 -24.14
C TRP A 490 17.36 -3.75 -25.54
N LEU A 491 16.06 -3.52 -25.69
CA LEU A 491 15.37 -3.53 -26.99
C LEU A 491 15.89 -2.44 -27.93
N ARG A 492 16.23 -1.25 -27.42
CA ARG A 492 16.89 -0.18 -28.20
C ARG A 492 18.30 -0.59 -28.63
N ARG A 493 19.06 -1.26 -27.75
CA ARG A 493 20.44 -1.74 -28.03
C ARG A 493 20.51 -2.81 -29.11
N HIS A 494 19.55 -3.73 -29.15
CA HIS A 494 19.55 -4.89 -30.06
C HIS A 494 18.40 -4.89 -31.09
N GLY A 495 17.65 -3.78 -31.19
CA GLY A 495 16.38 -3.73 -31.91
C GLY A 495 16.47 -4.05 -33.40
N VAL A 496 17.60 -3.71 -34.06
CA VAL A 496 17.83 -4.02 -35.48
C VAL A 496 17.83 -5.54 -35.70
N SER A 497 18.73 -6.27 -35.04
CA SER A 497 18.83 -7.73 -35.16
C SER A 497 17.54 -8.46 -34.75
N ILE A 498 16.80 -7.91 -33.79
CA ILE A 498 15.49 -8.44 -33.40
C ILE A 498 14.47 -8.24 -34.52
N ARG A 499 14.36 -7.03 -35.12
CA ARG A 499 13.42 -6.75 -36.21
C ARG A 499 13.73 -7.54 -37.47
N GLU A 500 14.99 -7.54 -37.93
CA GLU A 500 15.44 -8.34 -39.08
C GLU A 500 15.10 -9.83 -38.92
N TYR A 501 15.24 -10.36 -37.71
CA TYR A 501 14.84 -11.73 -37.39
C TYR A 501 13.32 -11.93 -37.44
N LEU A 502 12.54 -11.04 -36.81
CA LEU A 502 11.08 -11.11 -36.82
C LEU A 502 10.49 -11.03 -38.23
N GLU A 503 11.06 -10.18 -39.08
CA GLU A 503 10.69 -10.02 -40.49
C GLU A 503 11.03 -11.29 -41.30
N ARG A 504 12.25 -11.81 -41.16
CA ARG A 504 12.70 -13.04 -41.85
C ARG A 504 11.87 -14.27 -41.47
N GLU A 505 11.55 -14.42 -40.18
CA GLU A 505 10.75 -15.55 -39.68
C GLU A 505 9.23 -15.30 -39.75
N GLN A 506 8.79 -14.14 -40.27
CA GLN A 506 7.38 -13.70 -40.32
C GLN A 506 6.64 -13.89 -38.99
N ALA A 507 7.28 -13.48 -37.89
CA ALA A 507 6.83 -13.79 -36.55
C ALA A 507 5.54 -13.04 -36.19
N THR A 508 4.49 -13.78 -35.79
CA THR A 508 3.17 -13.23 -35.41
C THR A 508 3.19 -12.35 -34.15
N CYS A 509 4.33 -12.23 -33.46
CA CYS A 509 4.55 -11.33 -32.33
C CYS A 509 5.36 -10.08 -32.69
N ALA A 510 5.60 -9.82 -33.97
CA ALA A 510 6.28 -8.62 -34.44
C ALA A 510 5.49 -7.35 -34.01
N PRO A 511 6.08 -6.44 -33.22
CA PRO A 511 5.39 -5.22 -32.80
C PRO A 511 5.19 -4.24 -33.95
N PRO A 512 4.09 -3.46 -33.97
CA PRO A 512 3.89 -2.41 -34.96
C PRO A 512 4.91 -1.26 -34.81
N ALA A 513 5.08 -0.46 -35.86
CA ALA A 513 6.01 0.67 -35.88
C ALA A 513 5.83 1.67 -34.71
N SER A 514 4.58 2.02 -34.40
CA SER A 514 4.22 2.91 -33.29
C SER A 514 4.62 2.38 -31.91
N TRP A 515 4.74 1.06 -31.74
CA TRP A 515 5.24 0.43 -30.52
C TRP A 515 6.75 0.66 -30.36
N TRP A 516 7.53 0.54 -31.43
CA TRP A 516 8.98 0.79 -31.40
C TRP A 516 9.32 2.25 -31.10
N LEU A 517 8.52 3.19 -31.59
CA LEU A 517 8.62 4.62 -31.26
C LEU A 517 8.47 4.84 -29.75
N ARG A 518 7.39 4.32 -29.14
CA ARG A 518 7.13 4.42 -27.70
C ARG A 518 8.23 3.76 -26.85
N VAL A 519 8.67 2.55 -27.23
CA VAL A 519 9.74 1.82 -26.53
C VAL A 519 11.08 2.55 -26.61
N THR A 520 11.44 3.10 -27.77
CA THR A 520 12.70 3.84 -27.95
C THR A 520 12.70 5.14 -27.14
N LEU A 521 11.56 5.82 -27.07
CA LEU A 521 11.38 7.01 -26.23
C LEU A 521 11.54 6.69 -24.74
N VAL A 522 10.79 5.71 -24.19
CA VAL A 522 10.90 5.38 -22.75
C VAL A 522 12.27 4.80 -22.39
N ALA A 523 12.97 4.16 -23.33
CA ALA A 523 14.37 3.77 -23.16
C ALA A 523 15.28 4.99 -22.96
N ARG A 524 15.10 6.06 -23.76
CA ARG A 524 15.89 7.29 -23.66
C ARG A 524 15.57 8.08 -22.39
N ILE A 525 14.29 8.28 -22.06
CA ILE A 525 13.90 8.93 -20.80
C ILE A 525 14.37 8.12 -19.58
N GLY A 526 14.21 6.80 -19.61
CA GLY A 526 14.65 5.90 -18.55
C GLY A 526 16.17 5.88 -18.36
N GLN A 527 16.95 6.10 -19.42
CA GLN A 527 18.41 6.23 -19.35
C GLN A 527 18.86 7.44 -18.52
N GLU A 528 18.20 8.59 -18.68
CA GLU A 528 18.53 9.83 -17.96
C GLU A 528 17.89 9.89 -16.56
N ALA A 529 16.68 9.37 -16.40
CA ALA A 529 15.97 9.42 -15.12
C ALA A 529 16.50 8.42 -14.08
N ASN A 530 16.98 7.22 -14.48
CA ASN A 530 17.44 6.21 -13.51
C ASN A 530 18.58 6.72 -12.60
N PRO A 531 19.69 7.30 -13.12
CA PRO A 531 20.76 7.85 -12.29
C PRO A 531 20.30 8.98 -11.37
N ILE A 532 19.37 9.80 -11.83
CA ILE A 532 18.81 10.93 -11.06
C ILE A 532 17.98 10.43 -9.88
N VAL A 533 17.09 9.46 -10.10
CA VAL A 533 16.31 8.87 -9.01
C VAL A 533 17.23 8.13 -8.03
N ASP A 534 18.25 7.43 -8.53
CA ASP A 534 19.25 6.76 -7.68
C ASP A 534 20.03 7.75 -6.80
N GLN A 535 20.50 8.87 -7.36
CA GLN A 535 21.24 9.93 -6.66
C GLN A 535 20.46 10.52 -5.48
N ILE A 536 19.14 10.67 -5.63
CA ILE A 536 18.27 11.28 -4.62
C ILE A 536 17.58 10.25 -3.71
N SER A 537 17.83 8.95 -3.92
CA SER A 537 17.29 7.85 -3.12
C SER A 537 18.31 7.33 -2.12
N GLY A 538 17.83 6.60 -1.11
CA GLY A 538 18.68 5.85 -0.20
C GLY A 538 19.04 6.62 1.07
N LEU A 539 20.12 6.17 1.72
CA LEU A 539 20.57 6.65 3.04
C LEU A 539 21.90 7.43 2.95
N THR A 540 22.17 8.06 1.81
CA THR A 540 23.44 8.76 1.54
C THR A 540 23.28 10.26 1.47
N THR A 541 24.38 10.96 1.74
CA THR A 541 24.48 12.42 1.65
C THR A 541 24.05 12.99 0.29
N GLY A 542 24.10 12.21 -0.79
CA GLY A 542 23.55 12.58 -2.11
C GLY A 542 22.04 12.90 -2.11
N ALA A 543 21.27 12.25 -1.23
CA ALA A 543 19.84 12.51 -1.05
C ALA A 543 19.52 13.87 -0.40
N SER A 544 20.53 14.63 0.07
CA SER A 544 20.34 15.96 0.67
C SER A 544 20.05 17.08 -0.33
N GLN A 545 20.38 16.89 -1.63
CA GLN A 545 20.20 17.89 -2.68
C GLN A 545 19.24 17.42 -3.79
N PRO A 546 18.00 17.01 -3.47
CA PRO A 546 17.07 16.48 -4.47
C PRO A 546 16.67 17.51 -5.52
N ARG A 547 16.65 18.80 -5.13
CA ARG A 547 16.24 19.93 -5.97
C ARG A 547 17.01 19.98 -7.29
N ASP A 548 18.33 20.01 -7.21
CA ASP A 548 19.18 20.20 -8.39
C ASP A 548 19.10 19.01 -9.34
N ALA A 549 18.92 17.79 -8.82
CA ALA A 549 18.75 16.60 -9.63
C ALA A 549 17.39 16.60 -10.38
N VAL A 550 16.30 17.01 -9.72
CA VAL A 550 14.98 17.18 -10.34
C VAL A 550 15.00 18.32 -11.37
N VAL A 551 15.65 19.45 -11.06
CA VAL A 551 15.82 20.57 -12.00
C VAL A 551 16.62 20.15 -13.22
N ARG A 552 17.71 19.38 -13.08
CA ARG A 552 18.48 18.83 -14.22
C ARG A 552 17.59 18.00 -15.16
N LEU A 553 16.79 17.07 -14.62
CA LEU A 553 15.88 16.26 -15.44
C LEU A 553 14.83 17.12 -16.17
N ARG A 554 14.29 18.13 -15.49
CA ARG A 554 13.32 19.05 -16.07
C ARG A 554 13.93 19.88 -17.21
N SER A 555 15.11 20.46 -16.99
CA SER A 555 15.82 21.23 -18.01
C SER A 555 16.18 20.39 -19.23
N PHE A 556 16.68 19.16 -19.03
CA PHE A 556 16.94 18.22 -20.13
C PHE A 556 15.69 17.96 -20.98
N LEU A 557 14.52 17.74 -20.36
CA LEU A 557 13.30 17.49 -21.11
C LEU A 557 12.74 18.74 -21.80
N ILE A 558 12.85 19.91 -21.17
CA ILE A 558 12.44 21.19 -21.78
C ILE A 558 13.28 21.46 -23.03
N GLU A 559 14.61 21.33 -22.94
CA GLU A 559 15.53 21.55 -24.04
C GLU A 559 15.36 20.51 -25.15
N TRP A 560 15.30 19.22 -24.79
CA TRP A 560 15.22 18.13 -25.77
C TRP A 560 13.91 18.13 -26.56
N PHE A 561 12.79 18.50 -25.95
CA PHE A 561 11.47 18.57 -26.61
C PHE A 561 11.07 19.99 -27.07
N SER A 562 11.95 20.99 -26.94
CA SER A 562 11.65 22.41 -27.22
C SER A 562 10.36 22.93 -26.53
N ILE A 563 10.13 22.52 -25.28
CA ILE A 563 8.91 22.86 -24.53
C ILE A 563 8.94 24.33 -24.14
N LEU A 564 7.84 25.05 -24.39
CA LEU A 564 7.66 26.43 -24.00
C LEU A 564 7.13 26.53 -22.56
N GLY A 565 7.63 27.51 -21.80
CA GLY A 565 7.23 27.79 -20.42
C GLY A 565 8.37 27.67 -19.39
N PRO A 566 8.14 27.95 -18.09
CA PRO A 566 6.85 28.31 -17.50
C PRO A 566 6.50 29.77 -17.75
N SER A 567 5.43 30.01 -18.49
CA SER A 567 4.85 31.34 -18.71
C SER A 567 3.33 31.18 -18.77
N GLY A 568 2.59 32.18 -18.29
CA GLY A 568 1.16 32.24 -18.59
C GLY A 568 1.04 32.38 -20.10
N ILE A 569 0.37 31.44 -20.75
CA ILE A 569 0.15 31.49 -22.19
C ILE A 569 -0.81 32.66 -22.44
N ASP A 570 -0.31 33.75 -23.02
CA ASP A 570 -1.19 34.85 -23.45
C ASP A 570 -2.14 34.33 -24.54
N ASP A 571 -3.39 34.76 -24.52
CA ASP A 571 -4.36 34.45 -25.60
C ASP A 571 -3.83 34.85 -26.99
N ALA A 572 -2.89 35.81 -27.04
CA ALA A 572 -2.17 36.21 -28.24
C ALA A 572 -1.23 35.12 -28.79
N ASP A 573 -0.54 34.35 -27.93
CA ASP A 573 0.34 33.25 -28.36
C ASP A 573 -0.47 32.04 -28.83
N LEU A 574 -1.62 31.78 -28.19
CA LEU A 574 -2.63 30.82 -28.67
C LEU A 574 -3.18 31.21 -30.05
N ALA A 575 -3.40 32.50 -30.30
CA ALA A 575 -3.84 33.02 -31.59
C ALA A 575 -2.71 33.08 -32.65
N ALA A 576 -1.45 33.17 -32.22
CA ALA A 576 -0.28 33.16 -33.10
C ALA A 576 0.17 31.75 -33.51
N ALA A 577 -0.29 30.71 -32.80
CA ALA A 577 -0.11 29.32 -33.19
C ALA A 577 -0.66 29.11 -34.62
N ARG A 578 0.20 28.64 -35.54
CA ARG A 578 -0.19 28.42 -36.94
C ARG A 578 -1.40 27.46 -36.99
N PRO A 579 -2.42 27.69 -37.84
CA PRO A 579 -3.66 26.90 -37.84
C PRO A 579 -3.50 25.41 -38.17
N ASN A 580 -2.30 24.95 -38.59
CA ASN A 580 -1.96 23.55 -38.82
C ASN A 580 -1.05 22.94 -37.74
N SER A 581 -0.68 23.68 -36.68
CA SER A 581 0.22 23.21 -35.62
C SER A 581 -0.58 22.77 -34.39
N TYR A 582 -0.72 21.45 -34.19
CA TYR A 582 -1.34 20.89 -32.99
C TYR A 582 -0.48 21.22 -31.76
N LEU A 583 -0.95 22.17 -30.94
CA LEU A 583 -0.32 22.59 -29.68
C LEU A 583 -0.94 21.84 -28.51
N VAL A 584 -0.12 21.19 -27.69
CA VAL A 584 -0.55 20.50 -26.47
C VAL A 584 -0.08 21.27 -25.25
N ILE A 585 -0.96 21.43 -24.26
CA ILE A 585 -0.74 22.22 -23.05
C ILE A 585 -0.80 21.30 -21.83
N SER A 586 0.03 21.56 -20.82
CA SER A 586 -0.04 20.88 -19.51
C SER A 586 -1.33 21.20 -18.77
N LYS A 587 -1.73 20.30 -17.85
CA LYS A 587 -2.93 20.46 -17.01
C LYS A 587 -2.93 21.72 -16.13
N ASP A 588 -1.76 22.25 -15.79
CA ASP A 588 -1.60 23.50 -15.03
C ASP A 588 -1.56 24.76 -15.92
N GLY A 589 -1.65 24.60 -17.25
CA GLY A 589 -1.61 25.71 -18.22
C GLY A 589 -0.25 26.38 -18.41
N LYS A 590 0.83 25.87 -17.79
CA LYS A 590 2.14 26.57 -17.73
C LYS A 590 3.14 26.17 -18.80
N TYR A 591 2.95 25.00 -19.41
CA TYR A 591 3.86 24.44 -20.39
C TYR A 591 3.11 24.05 -21.66
N SER A 592 3.72 24.28 -22.82
CA SER A 592 3.17 23.87 -24.11
C SER A 592 4.24 23.31 -25.05
N ILE A 593 3.79 22.48 -26.00
CA ILE A 593 4.66 21.79 -26.96
C ILE A 593 3.90 21.60 -28.28
N SER A 594 4.56 21.82 -29.43
CA SER A 594 3.94 21.56 -30.73
C SER A 594 4.15 20.11 -31.19
N GLY A 595 3.22 19.59 -31.99
CA GLY A 595 3.38 18.28 -32.64
C GLY A 595 4.63 18.19 -33.52
N SER A 596 5.05 19.29 -34.15
CA SER A 596 6.29 19.36 -34.95
C SER A 596 7.55 19.20 -34.10
N ASP A 597 7.61 19.81 -32.91
CA ASP A 597 8.76 19.67 -32.02
C ASP A 597 8.87 18.22 -31.52
N VAL A 598 7.73 17.58 -31.22
CA VAL A 598 7.68 16.16 -30.84
C VAL A 598 8.17 15.27 -31.98
N CYS A 599 7.74 15.49 -33.23
CA CYS A 599 8.24 14.71 -34.38
C CYS A 599 9.76 14.86 -34.52
N THR A 600 10.29 16.08 -34.51
CA THR A 600 11.74 16.37 -34.60
C THR A 600 12.52 15.66 -33.47
N THR A 601 12.00 15.73 -32.23
CA THR A 601 12.59 15.06 -31.06
C THR A 601 12.60 13.53 -31.18
N LEU A 602 11.61 12.97 -31.88
CA LEU A 602 11.51 11.53 -32.12
C LEU A 602 12.40 11.08 -33.29
N GLU A 603 12.60 11.91 -34.31
CA GLU A 603 13.57 11.67 -35.40
C GLU A 603 15.00 11.52 -34.85
N ASP A 604 15.37 12.35 -33.86
CA ASP A 604 16.65 12.29 -33.13
C ASP A 604 16.88 10.96 -32.37
N LEU A 605 15.85 10.11 -32.18
CA LEU A 605 16.03 8.78 -31.58
C LEU A 605 16.71 7.78 -32.52
N GLY A 606 16.77 8.07 -33.83
CA GLY A 606 17.53 7.31 -34.83
C GLY A 606 16.78 7.10 -36.15
N THR A 607 17.51 6.75 -37.21
CA THR A 607 17.02 6.65 -38.60
C THR A 607 15.73 5.84 -38.75
N TYR A 608 15.63 4.69 -38.07
CA TYR A 608 14.42 3.85 -38.10
C TYR A 608 13.17 4.55 -37.56
N ILE A 609 13.31 5.47 -36.59
CA ILE A 609 12.16 6.25 -36.07
C ILE A 609 11.80 7.37 -37.05
N ALA A 610 12.79 8.06 -37.63
CA ALA A 610 12.55 9.03 -38.69
C ALA A 610 11.88 8.41 -39.92
N GLU A 611 12.33 7.22 -40.34
CA GLU A 611 11.69 6.43 -41.41
C GLU A 611 10.22 6.12 -41.09
N ILE A 612 9.88 5.72 -39.85
CA ILE A 612 8.48 5.50 -39.45
C ILE A 612 7.65 6.79 -39.55
N LEU A 613 8.20 7.92 -39.13
CA LEU A 613 7.53 9.22 -39.15
C LEU A 613 7.31 9.73 -40.59
N HIS A 614 8.28 9.54 -41.50
CA HIS A 614 8.12 9.93 -42.91
C HIS A 614 7.31 8.92 -43.74
N LEU A 615 7.39 7.61 -43.45
CA LEU A 615 6.52 6.61 -44.08
C LEU A 615 5.04 6.87 -43.77
N SER A 616 4.75 7.50 -42.63
CA SER A 616 3.41 7.99 -42.28
C SER A 616 2.84 9.03 -43.26
N GLU A 617 3.66 9.69 -44.08
CA GLU A 617 3.22 10.64 -45.10
C GLU A 617 2.87 9.97 -46.45
N THR A 618 3.19 8.68 -46.60
CA THR A 618 3.05 7.92 -47.86
C THR A 618 2.29 6.59 -47.72
N ALA A 619 1.92 6.20 -46.49
CA ALA A 619 1.17 5.00 -46.18
C ALA A 619 -0.36 5.20 -46.20
N SER A 620 -1.11 4.13 -45.91
CA SER A 620 -2.57 4.16 -45.78
C SER A 620 -3.04 5.09 -44.64
N GLU A 621 -4.17 5.77 -44.84
CA GLU A 621 -4.74 6.77 -43.90
C GLU A 621 -4.79 6.26 -42.44
N ASP A 622 -5.19 5.00 -42.22
CA ASP A 622 -5.23 4.36 -40.88
C ASP A 622 -3.88 4.38 -40.15
N ASN A 623 -2.76 4.19 -40.86
CA ASN A 623 -1.43 4.22 -40.26
C ASN A 623 -1.01 5.65 -39.90
N GLN A 624 -1.36 6.61 -40.74
CA GLN A 624 -1.08 8.03 -40.49
C GLN A 624 -1.84 8.54 -39.25
N VAL A 625 -3.11 8.16 -39.12
CA VAL A 625 -3.92 8.47 -37.93
C VAL A 625 -3.31 7.83 -36.67
N ALA A 626 -2.85 6.58 -36.73
CA ALA A 626 -2.25 5.88 -35.58
C ALA A 626 -0.89 6.47 -35.13
N VAL A 627 -0.06 6.93 -36.08
CA VAL A 627 1.21 7.62 -35.77
C VAL A 627 0.93 9.00 -35.17
N GLN A 628 0.03 9.79 -35.76
CA GLN A 628 -0.32 11.11 -35.22
C GLN A 628 -0.97 11.02 -33.82
N ALA A 629 -1.85 10.05 -33.59
CA ALA A 629 -2.41 9.79 -32.25
C ALA A 629 -1.31 9.46 -31.24
N THR A 630 -0.31 8.66 -31.63
CA THR A 630 0.85 8.33 -30.79
C THR A 630 1.71 9.56 -30.47
N VAL A 631 1.95 10.45 -31.45
CA VAL A 631 2.63 11.73 -31.23
C VAL A 631 1.87 12.62 -30.25
N ASN A 632 0.54 12.72 -30.39
CA ASN A 632 -0.32 13.53 -29.52
C ASN A 632 -0.36 13.00 -28.07
N GLU A 633 -0.40 11.68 -27.88
CA GLU A 633 -0.30 11.04 -26.57
C GLU A 633 1.06 11.29 -25.90
N ILE A 634 2.15 11.20 -26.67
CA ILE A 634 3.52 11.49 -26.19
C ILE A 634 3.65 12.95 -25.78
N ALA A 635 3.20 13.89 -26.62
CA ALA A 635 3.15 15.31 -26.32
C ALA A 635 2.44 15.57 -24.98
N THR A 636 1.24 14.98 -24.83
CA THR A 636 0.43 15.06 -23.61
C THR A 636 1.13 14.47 -22.39
N ALA A 637 1.81 13.32 -22.54
CA ALA A 637 2.50 12.67 -21.45
C ALA A 637 3.73 13.46 -20.97
N VAL A 638 4.54 13.97 -21.90
CA VAL A 638 5.78 14.70 -21.62
C VAL A 638 5.51 16.08 -21.03
N VAL A 639 4.58 16.87 -21.59
CA VAL A 639 4.28 18.22 -21.08
C VAL A 639 3.72 18.18 -19.66
N ASN A 640 2.88 17.17 -19.36
CA ASN A 640 2.37 16.93 -18.00
C ASN A 640 3.44 16.38 -17.04
N PHE A 641 4.45 15.67 -17.55
CA PHE A 641 5.59 15.24 -16.74
C PHE A 641 6.47 16.44 -16.34
N VAL A 642 6.74 17.39 -17.24
CA VAL A 642 7.49 18.62 -16.94
C VAL A 642 6.75 19.54 -15.95
N SER A 643 5.42 19.64 -16.07
CA SER A 643 4.57 20.25 -15.03
C SER A 643 4.72 19.52 -13.69
N GLY A 644 4.63 18.18 -13.67
CA GLY A 644 4.84 17.36 -12.48
C GLY A 644 6.21 17.56 -11.81
N LEU A 645 7.31 17.61 -12.59
CA LEU A 645 8.65 17.91 -12.07
C LEU A 645 8.70 19.31 -11.43
N SER A 646 7.97 20.28 -11.99
CA SER A 646 7.88 21.62 -11.43
C SER A 646 7.10 21.65 -10.11
N SER A 647 6.04 20.85 -9.99
CA SER A 647 5.33 20.63 -8.72
C SER A 647 6.26 20.04 -7.65
N ILE A 648 7.16 19.11 -8.00
CA ILE A 648 8.14 18.55 -7.06
C ILE A 648 9.12 19.64 -6.60
N VAL A 649 9.62 20.50 -7.50
CA VAL A 649 10.53 21.60 -7.13
C VAL A 649 9.85 22.60 -6.20
N VAL A 650 8.60 23.00 -6.49
CA VAL A 650 7.81 23.88 -5.61
C VAL A 650 7.59 23.25 -4.22
N ASP A 651 7.39 21.93 -4.16
CA ASP A 651 7.17 21.22 -2.90
C ASP A 651 8.46 21.06 -2.06
N ILE A 652 9.63 20.97 -2.71
CA ILE A 652 10.95 21.06 -2.04
C ILE A 652 11.20 22.47 -1.53
N ASP A 653 10.85 23.50 -2.31
CA ASP A 653 11.07 24.92 -2.01
C ASP A 653 10.03 25.52 -1.02
N GLY A 654 9.11 24.70 -0.50
CA GLY A 654 7.84 25.11 0.14
C GLY A 654 7.96 25.90 1.46
N VAL A 655 8.33 27.18 1.37
CA VAL A 655 8.57 28.16 2.45
C VAL A 655 9.89 27.91 3.21
N ASP A 656 10.79 28.88 3.07
CA ASP A 656 12.20 28.94 3.50
C ASP A 656 13.10 27.77 3.07
N ALA A 657 13.98 28.08 2.11
CA ALA A 657 14.93 27.18 1.45
C ALA A 657 16.15 26.79 2.34
N GLY A 658 15.90 26.50 3.62
CA GLY A 658 16.86 25.91 4.55
C GLY A 658 16.92 24.39 4.40
N SER A 659 17.18 23.88 3.19
CA SER A 659 17.31 22.44 2.94
C SER A 659 18.36 21.85 3.88
N THR A 660 17.92 21.07 4.89
CA THR A 660 18.83 20.62 5.93
C THR A 660 19.73 19.52 5.38
N GLU A 661 21.05 19.75 5.36
CA GLU A 661 22.01 18.77 4.86
C GLU A 661 21.88 17.47 5.66
N LEU A 662 21.50 16.37 4.98
CA LEU A 662 21.29 15.09 5.63
C LEU A 662 22.64 14.50 6.07
N PRO A 663 22.78 14.08 7.34
CA PRO A 663 24.04 13.58 7.87
C PRO A 663 24.37 12.20 7.31
N ALA A 664 25.64 11.91 7.04
CA ALA A 664 26.08 10.56 6.70
C ALA A 664 25.69 9.55 7.80
N VAL A 665 25.04 8.45 7.42
CA VAL A 665 24.59 7.39 8.34
C VAL A 665 25.10 5.99 7.99
N LEU A 666 25.78 5.84 6.84
CA LEU A 666 26.37 4.58 6.40
C LEU A 666 27.88 4.52 6.68
N PRO A 667 28.44 3.37 7.12
CA PRO A 667 29.85 3.28 7.51
C PRO A 667 30.84 3.72 6.43
N HIS A 668 30.53 3.43 5.16
CA HIS A 668 31.38 3.78 4.02
C HIS A 668 31.38 5.29 3.68
N GLU A 669 30.42 6.06 4.18
CA GLU A 669 30.45 7.54 4.15
C GLU A 669 31.15 8.08 5.40
N LEU A 670 30.85 7.52 6.58
CA LEU A 670 31.44 7.95 7.86
C LEU A 670 32.98 7.91 7.83
N VAL A 671 33.58 6.84 7.28
CA VAL A 671 35.05 6.73 7.17
C VAL A 671 35.71 7.76 6.24
N LYS A 672 34.92 8.47 5.42
CA LYS A 672 35.39 9.57 4.55
C LYS A 672 35.32 10.94 5.26
N MET A 673 34.62 11.03 6.39
CA MET A 673 34.47 12.26 7.16
C MET A 673 35.68 12.54 8.06
N ARG A 674 35.93 13.82 8.38
CA ARG A 674 36.81 14.21 9.49
C ARG A 674 36.00 14.28 10.78
N GLY A 675 36.62 13.94 11.93
CA GLY A 675 35.95 13.99 13.24
C GLY A 675 35.23 15.32 13.54
N ARG A 676 35.79 16.47 13.13
CA ARG A 676 35.12 17.78 13.26
C ARG A 676 33.77 17.89 12.52
N GLN A 677 33.63 17.22 11.37
CA GLN A 677 32.42 17.20 10.55
C GLN A 677 31.39 16.23 11.14
N PHE A 678 31.85 15.08 11.65
CA PHE A 678 30.99 14.18 12.41
C PHE A 678 30.46 14.85 13.69
N MET A 679 31.31 15.58 14.41
CA MET A 679 30.89 16.31 15.62
C MET A 679 29.95 17.48 15.38
N SER A 680 29.90 18.08 14.17
CA SER A 680 28.81 19.01 13.82
C SER A 680 27.44 18.32 13.68
N ILE A 681 27.39 17.01 13.42
CA ILE A 681 26.15 16.22 13.38
C ILE A 681 25.71 15.84 14.80
N VAL A 682 26.64 15.39 15.65
CA VAL A 682 26.34 14.93 17.01
C VAL A 682 25.93 16.09 17.92
N ARG A 683 26.65 17.23 17.88
CA ARG A 683 26.47 18.34 18.84
C ARG A 683 25.03 18.87 18.95
N PRO A 684 24.29 19.15 17.86
CA PRO A 684 22.90 19.56 17.95
C PRO A 684 21.99 18.54 18.66
N GLN A 685 22.28 17.24 18.52
CA GLN A 685 21.46 16.17 19.11
C GLN A 685 21.76 15.87 20.58
N ILE A 686 22.84 16.42 21.18
CA ILE A 686 23.25 16.08 22.55
C ILE A 686 22.10 16.27 23.56
N GLN A 687 21.38 17.39 23.50
CA GLN A 687 20.26 17.62 24.42
C GLN A 687 19.14 16.60 24.21
N ARG A 688 18.82 16.27 22.95
CA ARG A 688 17.81 15.27 22.58
C ARG A 688 18.18 13.87 23.09
N LEU A 689 19.43 13.44 22.90
CA LEU A 689 19.92 12.15 23.37
C LEU A 689 19.90 12.04 24.90
N LEU A 690 20.34 13.09 25.62
CA LEU A 690 20.22 13.15 27.09
C LEU A 690 18.76 13.02 27.56
N LEU A 691 17.85 13.71 26.87
CA LEU A 691 16.40 13.66 27.14
C LEU A 691 15.76 12.31 26.76
N ALA A 692 16.35 11.57 25.84
CA ALA A 692 16.03 10.19 25.48
C ALA A 692 16.65 9.14 26.44
N GLY A 693 17.36 9.56 27.50
CA GLY A 693 17.94 8.66 28.51
C GLY A 693 19.36 8.17 28.19
N TRP A 694 20.03 8.74 27.19
CA TRP A 694 21.45 8.47 26.97
C TRP A 694 22.29 9.19 28.03
N SER A 695 23.27 8.50 28.62
CA SER A 695 24.22 9.15 29.53
C SER A 695 25.25 9.96 28.74
N ARG A 696 25.89 10.95 29.39
CA ARG A 696 27.03 11.68 28.78
C ARG A 696 28.13 10.73 28.30
N GLN A 697 28.37 9.63 29.03
CA GLN A 697 29.32 8.59 28.66
C GLN A 697 28.88 7.81 27.40
N LYS A 698 27.60 7.46 27.26
CA LYS A 698 27.09 6.85 26.02
C LYS A 698 27.23 7.78 24.81
N ILE A 699 27.04 9.09 25.01
CA ILE A 699 27.21 10.09 23.95
C ILE A 699 28.69 10.24 23.58
N ASP A 700 29.60 10.22 24.54
CA ASP A 700 31.06 10.23 24.32
C ASP A 700 31.53 8.98 23.55
N TRP A 701 30.96 7.80 23.87
CA TRP A 701 31.23 6.56 23.13
C TRP A 701 30.81 6.61 21.65
N ILE A 702 29.88 7.48 21.23
CA ILE A 702 29.58 7.70 19.79
C ILE A 702 30.81 8.27 19.08
N GLU A 703 31.53 9.21 19.71
CA GLU A 703 32.74 9.81 19.14
C GLU A 703 33.92 8.82 19.18
N GLN A 704 34.05 8.02 20.25
CA GLN A 704 35.06 6.97 20.34
C GLN A 704 34.84 5.88 19.27
N ASP A 705 33.61 5.36 19.13
CA ASP A 705 33.23 4.39 18.10
C ASP A 705 33.53 4.92 16.69
N PHE A 706 33.30 6.21 16.43
CA PHE A 706 33.64 6.85 15.14
C PHE A 706 35.16 6.87 14.90
N GLN A 707 35.95 7.24 15.90
CA GLN A 707 37.41 7.25 15.80
C GLN A 707 37.97 5.84 15.59
N ASP A 708 37.43 4.84 16.29
CA ASP A 708 37.85 3.45 16.15
C ASP A 708 37.39 2.82 14.83
N LEU A 709 36.22 3.18 14.28
CA LEU A 709 35.78 2.81 12.93
C LEU A 709 36.76 3.35 11.87
N CYS A 710 37.12 4.63 11.96
CA CYS A 710 38.12 5.23 11.06
C CYS A 710 39.49 4.56 11.20
N GLY A 711 39.93 4.26 12.42
CA GLY A 711 41.18 3.54 12.70
C GLY A 711 41.18 2.10 12.18
N ALA A 712 40.06 1.39 12.33
CA ALA A 712 39.84 0.05 11.79
C ALA A 712 39.90 0.06 10.26
N HIS A 713 39.17 0.96 9.61
CA HIS A 713 39.19 1.14 8.16
C HIS A 713 40.60 1.43 7.60
N PHE A 714 41.44 2.17 8.34
CA PHE A 714 42.84 2.41 7.96
C PHE A 714 43.73 1.16 8.11
N ARG A 715 43.54 0.38 9.19
CA ARG A 715 44.42 -0.77 9.54
C ARG A 715 44.00 -2.09 8.87
N GLU A 716 42.71 -2.30 8.62
CA GLU A 716 42.12 -3.59 8.25
C GLU A 716 41.76 -3.63 6.76
N SER A 717 42.68 -4.10 5.90
CA SER A 717 42.49 -4.11 4.44
C SER A 717 41.35 -5.01 3.93
N SER A 718 40.83 -5.92 4.77
CA SER A 718 39.61 -6.68 4.53
C SER A 718 38.36 -5.81 4.75
N LEU A 719 38.27 -5.16 5.91
CA LEU A 719 37.18 -4.23 6.25
C LEU A 719 37.12 -3.07 5.26
N LYS A 720 38.27 -2.49 4.89
CA LYS A 720 38.33 -1.45 3.86
C LYS A 720 37.69 -1.89 2.54
N ARG A 721 38.08 -3.05 2.00
CA ARG A 721 37.50 -3.57 0.76
C ARG A 721 36.01 -3.90 0.87
N ALA A 722 35.54 -4.32 2.05
CA ALA A 722 34.12 -4.50 2.30
C ALA A 722 33.38 -3.15 2.27
N LEU A 723 33.86 -2.16 3.02
CA LEU A 723 33.27 -0.81 3.07
C LEU A 723 33.29 -0.10 1.71
N ASP A 724 34.41 -0.16 0.99
CA ASP A 724 34.58 0.39 -0.37
C ASP A 724 33.69 -0.31 -1.42
N SER A 725 33.10 -1.47 -1.12
CA SER A 725 32.19 -2.20 -2.03
C SER A 725 30.71 -1.83 -1.88
N TYR A 726 30.33 -1.15 -0.79
CA TYR A 726 28.95 -0.68 -0.61
C TYR A 726 28.69 0.58 -1.45
N THR A 727 27.43 0.71 -1.90
CA THR A 727 26.95 1.81 -2.75
C THR A 727 25.72 2.47 -2.15
N ASP A 728 25.25 3.54 -2.76
CA ASP A 728 24.08 4.34 -2.33
C ASP A 728 22.76 3.52 -2.23
N ARG A 729 22.73 2.33 -2.82
CA ARG A 729 21.62 1.38 -2.82
C ARG A 729 21.61 0.41 -1.62
N SER A 730 22.60 0.48 -0.73
CA SER A 730 22.74 -0.43 0.40
C SER A 730 21.70 -0.14 1.48
N SER A 731 21.05 -1.16 2.04
CA SER A 731 20.21 -0.97 3.23
C SER A 731 21.06 -0.60 4.45
N PHE A 732 20.44 -0.01 5.47
CA PHE A 732 21.13 0.30 6.72
C PHE A 732 21.72 -0.98 7.34
N ARG A 733 20.87 -2.00 7.51
CA ARG A 733 21.27 -3.31 8.06
C ARG A 733 22.41 -3.95 7.28
N ASP A 734 22.33 -3.99 5.95
CA ASP A 734 23.36 -4.62 5.13
C ASP A 734 24.71 -3.90 5.25
N ALA A 735 24.71 -2.56 5.21
CA ALA A 735 25.91 -1.75 5.33
C ALA A 735 26.58 -1.88 6.72
N TRP A 736 25.79 -1.94 7.79
CA TRP A 736 26.30 -2.11 9.16
C TRP A 736 26.65 -3.57 9.50
N SER A 737 26.09 -4.57 8.80
CA SER A 737 26.34 -6.00 9.08
C SER A 737 27.80 -6.42 8.94
N CYS A 738 28.56 -5.80 8.02
CA CYS A 738 29.98 -6.12 7.81
C CYS A 738 30.88 -5.81 9.01
N LEU A 739 30.41 -4.99 9.95
CA LEU A 739 31.11 -4.61 11.17
C LEU A 739 30.96 -5.64 12.30
N GLN A 740 30.15 -6.70 12.11
CA GLN A 740 30.01 -7.84 13.03
C GLN A 740 29.68 -7.43 14.48
N GLY A 741 28.87 -6.38 14.67
CA GLY A 741 28.48 -5.88 15.98
C GLY A 741 29.52 -4.99 16.68
N ARG A 742 30.58 -4.53 15.97
CA ARG A 742 31.43 -3.43 16.43
C ARG A 742 30.72 -2.08 16.30
N PHE A 743 31.15 -1.10 17.09
CA PHE A 743 30.73 0.31 16.98
C PHE A 743 29.23 0.53 17.20
N THR A 744 28.66 -0.12 18.22
CA THR A 744 27.21 -0.15 18.45
C THR A 744 26.62 1.20 18.82
N TYR A 745 27.32 2.06 19.57
CA TYR A 745 26.78 3.37 19.96
C TYR A 745 26.72 4.31 18.75
N LEU A 746 27.73 4.25 17.89
CA LEU A 746 27.72 4.94 16.59
C LEU A 746 26.61 4.42 15.69
N ARG A 747 26.48 3.09 15.55
CA ARG A 747 25.41 2.46 14.76
C ARG A 747 24.02 2.91 15.21
N ASP A 748 23.75 2.84 16.52
CA ASP A 748 22.43 3.16 17.06
C ASP A 748 22.11 4.66 16.89
N PHE A 749 23.10 5.54 17.05
CA PHE A 749 22.98 6.96 16.71
C PHE A 749 22.70 7.19 15.21
N CYS A 750 23.46 6.55 14.32
CA CYS A 750 23.23 6.65 12.88
C CYS A 750 21.89 6.06 12.45
N GLY A 751 21.39 5.03 13.15
CA GLY A 751 20.05 4.46 12.93
C GLY A 751 18.93 5.44 13.28
N ILE A 752 19.05 6.12 14.42
CA ILE A 752 18.17 7.24 14.80
C ILE A 752 18.17 8.31 13.70
N MET A 753 19.34 8.75 13.24
CA MET A 753 19.43 9.76 12.16
C MET A 753 18.90 9.24 10.82
N ALA A 754 18.99 7.93 10.53
CA ALA A 754 18.42 7.31 9.34
C ALA A 754 16.88 7.39 9.30
N THR A 755 16.20 7.61 10.44
CA THR A 755 14.74 7.85 10.46
C THR A 755 14.32 9.15 9.76
N ALA A 756 15.24 10.10 9.56
CA ALA A 756 14.99 11.32 8.79
C ALA A 756 15.06 11.09 7.28
N TYR A 757 15.81 10.08 6.83
CA TYR A 757 16.01 9.83 5.40
C TYR A 757 14.73 9.32 4.73
N PRO A 758 14.42 9.77 3.51
CA PRO A 758 13.28 9.26 2.77
C PRO A 758 13.54 7.81 2.32
N THR A 759 13.03 6.84 3.09
CA THR A 759 13.08 5.44 2.65
C THR A 759 12.10 5.28 1.51
N ALA A 760 12.63 5.22 0.28
CA ALA A 760 11.93 4.49 -0.76
C ALA A 760 11.61 3.09 -0.21
N SER A 761 10.38 2.61 -0.43
CA SER A 761 10.01 1.21 -0.28
C SER A 761 10.69 0.39 -1.39
N ILE A 762 12.02 0.36 -1.34
CA ILE A 762 12.84 -0.55 -2.13
C ILE A 762 12.44 -1.94 -1.66
N GLY A 763 11.59 -2.60 -2.44
CA GLY A 763 11.19 -3.97 -2.19
C GLY A 763 12.45 -4.80 -1.97
N SER A 764 12.55 -5.44 -0.80
CA SER A 764 13.64 -6.33 -0.46
C SER A 764 13.59 -7.51 -1.42
N GLU A 765 14.35 -7.42 -2.51
CA GLU A 765 14.73 -8.57 -3.35
C GLU A 765 15.72 -9.44 -2.56
N MET A 766 15.22 -10.06 -1.49
CA MET A 766 15.96 -11.06 -0.74
C MET A 766 16.15 -12.29 -1.65
N THR A 767 17.37 -12.50 -2.12
CA THR A 767 17.72 -13.67 -2.92
C THR A 767 17.57 -14.96 -2.11
N GLY A 768 16.57 -15.79 -2.47
CA GLY A 768 16.49 -17.19 -2.07
C GLY A 768 15.59 -17.50 -0.87
N GLY A 769 14.39 -18.03 -1.13
CA GLY A 769 13.50 -18.55 -0.09
C GLY A 769 12.03 -18.57 -0.50
N ALA A 770 11.56 -19.66 -1.11
CA ALA A 770 10.18 -19.78 -1.59
C ALA A 770 9.16 -20.03 -0.44
N SER A 771 8.91 -19.03 0.40
CA SER A 771 7.81 -19.09 1.40
C SER A 771 7.29 -17.73 1.90
N ALA A 772 7.59 -16.59 1.25
CA ALA A 772 7.24 -15.25 1.73
C ALA A 772 6.46 -14.38 0.72
N ALA A 773 5.77 -15.01 -0.25
CA ALA A 773 4.95 -14.29 -1.25
C ALA A 773 3.53 -13.99 -0.71
N SER A 774 3.43 -13.15 0.31
CA SER A 774 2.19 -12.52 0.81
C SER A 774 2.53 -11.33 1.71
N LEU A 775 1.67 -10.29 1.71
CA LEU A 775 1.81 -9.02 2.47
C LEU A 775 2.73 -7.93 1.87
N GLN A 776 2.68 -7.72 0.56
CA GLN A 776 2.97 -6.41 -0.06
C GLN A 776 1.80 -5.94 -0.94
N ILE A 777 0.64 -5.77 -0.31
CA ILE A 777 -0.49 -4.99 -0.84
C ILE A 777 -0.83 -3.98 0.26
N GLY A 778 -0.58 -2.69 0.05
CA GLY A 778 -0.63 -1.74 1.17
C GLY A 778 -0.36 -0.27 0.89
N CYS A 779 -0.77 0.27 -0.26
CA CYS A 779 -0.90 1.73 -0.48
C CYS A 779 -1.92 2.13 -1.58
N ASN A 780 -2.78 1.22 -2.03
CA ASN A 780 -3.74 1.49 -3.11
C ASN A 780 -5.17 1.55 -2.57
N SER A 781 -5.72 2.76 -2.47
CA SER A 781 -7.12 3.10 -2.14
C SER A 781 -7.65 2.63 -0.76
N LEU A 782 -7.96 3.59 0.12
CA LEU A 782 -8.74 3.36 1.34
C LEU A 782 -10.18 2.97 0.97
N ALA A 783 -10.58 1.71 1.14
CA ALA A 783 -11.92 1.21 0.77
C ALA A 783 -13.03 1.64 1.76
N PRO A 784 -14.33 1.65 1.36
CA PRO A 784 -15.28 2.66 1.83
C PRO A 784 -16.10 2.33 3.09
N LEU A 785 -16.61 3.41 3.68
CA LEU A 785 -17.66 3.47 4.70
C LEU A 785 -19.05 3.09 4.16
N SER A 786 -19.91 2.57 5.03
CA SER A 786 -21.33 2.33 4.74
C SER A 786 -22.19 3.58 4.96
N ARG A 787 -23.25 3.75 4.16
CA ARG A 787 -24.23 4.87 4.21
C ARG A 787 -24.53 5.36 5.63
N ILE A 788 -24.27 6.65 5.90
CA ILE A 788 -24.90 7.38 7.02
C ILE A 788 -26.09 8.18 6.45
N THR A 789 -27.28 7.61 6.51
CA THR A 789 -28.52 8.36 6.32
C THR A 789 -28.83 9.13 7.61
N SER A 790 -28.52 10.42 7.61
CA SER A 790 -28.61 11.38 8.74
C SER A 790 -27.72 11.09 9.96
N LEU A 791 -26.89 12.07 10.30
CA LEU A 791 -26.25 12.18 11.62
C LEU A 791 -27.30 12.67 12.64
N PRO A 792 -27.38 12.08 13.85
CA PRO A 792 -28.06 12.70 14.99
C PRO A 792 -27.40 14.05 15.31
N GLY A 793 -28.20 15.04 15.74
CA GLY A 793 -27.74 16.41 15.89
C GLY A 793 -26.55 16.61 16.84
N SER A 794 -25.78 17.68 16.59
CA SER A 794 -24.67 18.24 17.38
C SER A 794 -23.24 17.64 17.27
N ILE A 795 -23.00 16.54 16.55
CA ILE A 795 -21.62 16.07 16.30
C ILE A 795 -21.08 16.66 15.00
N GLU A 796 -20.42 17.82 15.11
CA GLU A 796 -19.80 18.56 13.99
C GLU A 796 -18.59 17.81 13.41
N SER A 797 -18.58 17.58 12.09
CA SER A 797 -17.59 16.76 11.39
C SER A 797 -16.30 17.52 11.04
N GLY A 798 -15.30 17.44 11.94
CA GLY A 798 -13.95 17.96 11.70
C GLY A 798 -12.83 17.08 12.28
N VAL A 799 -13.11 15.80 12.56
CA VAL A 799 -12.26 14.92 13.37
C VAL A 799 -12.12 13.55 12.67
N SER A 800 -10.99 12.85 12.90
CA SER A 800 -10.78 11.47 12.44
C SER A 800 -11.91 10.54 12.89
N ASP A 801 -12.59 9.91 11.94
CA ASP A 801 -13.61 8.89 12.24
C ASP A 801 -12.93 7.66 12.87
N LEU A 802 -13.46 7.22 14.03
CA LEU A 802 -12.98 6.02 14.73
C LEU A 802 -12.88 4.80 13.80
N SER A 803 -13.77 4.65 12.83
CA SER A 803 -13.79 3.52 11.90
C SER A 803 -12.59 3.50 10.96
N VAL A 804 -12.25 4.63 10.35
CA VAL A 804 -11.08 4.79 9.46
C VAL A 804 -9.79 4.60 10.27
N GLN A 805 -9.72 5.22 11.45
CA GLN A 805 -8.57 5.06 12.33
C GLN A 805 -8.41 3.60 12.78
N ALA A 806 -9.49 2.93 13.20
CA ALA A 806 -9.44 1.53 13.62
C ALA A 806 -9.06 0.57 12.48
N ALA A 807 -9.50 0.84 11.24
CA ALA A 807 -9.09 0.07 10.06
C ALA A 807 -7.58 0.14 9.81
N LEU A 808 -7.00 1.35 9.87
CA LEU A 808 -5.56 1.56 9.74
C LEU A 808 -4.78 0.94 10.91
N GLN A 809 -5.32 1.06 12.14
CA GLN A 809 -4.74 0.42 13.33
C GLN A 809 -4.79 -1.12 13.25
N ALA A 810 -5.84 -1.70 12.67
CA ALA A 810 -5.95 -3.14 12.47
C ALA A 810 -4.86 -3.67 11.52
N GLN A 811 -4.61 -2.98 10.41
CA GLN A 811 -3.59 -3.37 9.43
C GLN A 811 -2.18 -3.47 10.02
N GLN A 812 -1.84 -2.62 11.00
CA GLN A 812 -0.52 -2.65 11.65
C GLN A 812 -0.46 -3.41 12.98
N PHE A 813 -1.61 -3.84 13.55
CA PHE A 813 -1.70 -4.43 14.89
C PHE A 813 -0.63 -5.51 15.14
N ARG A 814 -0.62 -6.57 14.32
CA ARG A 814 0.33 -7.68 14.47
C ARG A 814 1.79 -7.24 14.38
N ARG A 815 2.12 -6.32 13.47
CA ARG A 815 3.50 -5.81 13.29
C ARG A 815 3.94 -4.98 14.49
N LEU A 816 3.05 -4.15 15.03
CA LEU A 816 3.28 -3.27 16.17
C LEU A 816 3.42 -4.04 17.50
N GLN A 817 2.65 -5.12 17.67
CA GLN A 817 2.79 -6.03 18.83
C GLN A 817 4.05 -6.91 18.75
N ALA A 818 4.57 -7.18 17.54
CA ALA A 818 5.77 -8.00 17.34
C ALA A 818 7.10 -7.29 17.68
N VAL A 819 7.14 -5.95 17.67
CA VAL A 819 8.32 -5.14 17.99
C VAL A 819 8.81 -5.46 19.40
N LYS A 820 10.10 -5.79 19.56
CA LYS A 820 10.73 -6.02 20.86
C LYS A 820 11.41 -4.77 21.41
N PHE A 821 11.59 -4.74 22.74
CA PHE A 821 12.26 -3.69 23.51
C PHE A 821 13.38 -4.31 24.36
#